data_AF-A0A942V2U7-F1
#
_entry.id   AF-A0A942V2U7-F1
#
_cell.length_a   1.000
_cell.length_b   1.000
_cell.length_c   1.000
_cell.angle_alpha   90.00
_cell.angle_beta   90.00
_cell.angle_gamma   90.00
#
_symmetry.space_group_name_H-M   'P 1'
#
loop_
_entity.id
_entity.type
_entity.pdbx_description
1 polymer ?
#
loop_
_entity_poly.entity_id
_entity_poly.type
_entity_poly.pdbx_seq_one_letter_code
_entity_poly.pdbx_strand_id
1 'polypeptide(L)'
;MGLSVLIGAALTSFSAFMGSTAFMVGTFAVTWGAVTQAIIYGGVAICAAIATTRTPDFTSQSPSYQGKLQTQTDQNLPVPLLYGTCKLAGNRIWQDENGMVTVKRIVAFSEGEISGFSDVRLNDIPANEISGISVKEYYGTQDQTVDPIVGGKNQSERAEKVGSLKNLAYLAISVPRSAKIDINYNLTAVVKGKKIRVYKNKYSYEVKYSENPAWVMFDFLTCYNGLGLGINNYGQISDSLIEELFDLDSFIESAAYCDEMVPSPPKKDEDGNEIEVEPTPRFTFNMIFDSQTSARTLMDEIYRCCRGGLFIKDGRLQFKIDKQESVSKVFSEQDIIKGSETFQTIPKEEHYDILKCTYISPDHEWQKVEATAEVPEYKDGVPIEHSVNMYSVTNFQQASRLAWYYVNSKLIQPYFGSFKTDYRAYDLEVGDVIVIDSLLMGLKHYPVKVTSVTDDGTGVFEVKWRNYDERLYSDELGSKEPKVLVSTLVDSAATPDDVRNFNVVQSNNLFNFVWEPNTDSTDTYEIRMGERWENSTVIKSRINENKYSMEIPTNGLFKFWIKAFNGYNYSKNATLDVISVDSIPSMNEVVKLNILEDISGQLDETLRAYRNTIKLKEDSVLWENLENNWANSGSYYSNGGIWGANVFSSGVYQSQVFDIGASLESVVSFDYHFTSADEQNDVLIEWAYSDDNENYSDWKIINTGSYIFRYCKFKITLRSQNNVQTVLTNFTVSVDVPDRDLNLELEITEKEGLKIEYSFIRPPSIVATVNDNNNAYVVITEKTNTYAYIKAYTNNGELTTCKLSLRAKGY
;
A
#
# COMPACT_ATOMS: atom_id res chain seq x y z
N MET A 1 -45.16 61.21 1.89
CA MET A 1 -45.32 60.03 2.77
C MET A 1 -44.69 58.85 2.06
N GLY A 2 -43.65 58.23 2.66
CA GLY A 2 -43.26 56.85 2.37
C GLY A 2 -42.10 56.60 1.41
N LEU A 3 -40.88 56.66 1.96
CA LEU A 3 -39.66 55.90 1.63
C LEU A 3 -38.97 56.05 0.25
N SER A 4 -38.01 56.96 0.23
CA SER A 4 -36.84 57.00 -0.66
C SER A 4 -35.60 57.23 0.23
N VAL A 5 -34.94 56.15 0.70
CA VAL A 5 -33.72 56.20 1.55
C VAL A 5 -32.88 54.91 1.32
N LEU A 6 -31.55 55.06 1.23
CA LEU A 6 -30.46 54.05 1.13
C LEU A 6 -29.88 53.72 -0.26
N ILE A 7 -29.29 54.71 -0.94
CA ILE A 7 -28.16 54.52 -1.89
C ILE A 7 -27.01 55.46 -1.49
N GLY A 8 -26.60 55.41 -0.22
CA GLY A 8 -25.60 56.35 0.31
C GLY A 8 -25.05 55.89 1.65
N ALA A 9 -24.35 54.74 1.66
CA ALA A 9 -23.64 54.23 2.82
C ALA A 9 -22.48 53.29 2.41
N ALA A 10 -21.61 53.77 1.51
CA ALA A 10 -20.26 53.22 1.33
C ALA A 10 -19.22 54.32 1.01
N LEU A 11 -19.63 55.59 1.03
CA LEU A 11 -18.83 56.76 0.61
C LEU A 11 -18.72 57.84 1.70
N THR A 12 -18.88 57.47 2.98
CA THR A 12 -18.68 58.38 4.12
C THR A 12 -17.55 57.96 5.08
N SER A 13 -16.59 57.17 4.62
CA SER A 13 -15.29 57.00 5.30
C SER A 13 -14.06 57.30 4.42
N PHE A 14 -14.25 57.82 3.19
CA PHE A 14 -13.16 58.12 2.25
C PHE A 14 -13.27 59.53 1.64
N SER A 15 -13.60 60.56 2.44
CA SER A 15 -13.34 61.97 2.07
C SER A 15 -13.66 62.93 3.23
N ALA A 16 -12.83 62.93 4.28
CA ALA A 16 -12.71 64.05 5.22
C ALA A 16 -11.53 63.82 6.18
N PHE A 17 -10.30 63.89 5.66
CA PHE A 17 -9.12 64.17 6.48
C PHE A 17 -8.06 64.88 5.62
N MET A 18 -8.44 66.03 5.06
CA MET A 18 -7.45 67.09 4.84
C MET A 18 -7.13 67.67 6.23
N GLY A 19 -6.04 67.22 6.81
CA GLY A 19 -5.58 67.68 8.12
C GLY A 19 -4.88 66.59 8.90
N SER A 20 -3.59 66.37 8.60
CA SER A 20 -2.66 65.65 9.47
C SER A 20 -3.20 64.35 10.09
N THR A 21 -3.44 63.33 9.27
CA THR A 21 -3.41 61.94 9.73
C THR A 21 -2.67 61.13 8.68
N ALA A 22 -1.53 60.59 9.09
CA ALA A 22 -0.79 59.61 8.33
C ALA A 22 -1.76 58.49 7.92
N PHE A 23 -1.92 58.27 6.62
CA PHE A 23 -2.35 57.00 6.10
C PHE A 23 -1.32 55.97 6.61
N MET A 24 -1.61 55.31 7.73
CA MET A 24 -0.98 54.03 8.06
C MET A 24 -1.56 52.98 7.10
N VAL A 25 -1.20 53.12 5.83
CA VAL A 25 -1.25 52.04 4.84
C VAL A 25 -0.12 51.12 5.25
N GLY A 26 -0.49 49.94 5.75
CA GLY A 26 0.41 49.04 6.45
C GLY A 26 1.69 48.80 5.66
N THR A 27 2.82 49.18 6.25
CA THR A 27 4.10 48.52 6.01
C THR A 27 3.82 47.01 6.02
N PHE A 28 4.18 46.28 4.96
CA PHE A 28 4.04 44.83 4.83
C PHE A 28 4.97 44.09 5.82
N ALA A 29 4.87 44.43 7.10
CA ALA A 29 5.60 43.83 8.20
C ALA A 29 4.77 42.65 8.74
N VAL A 30 5.28 41.44 8.55
CA VAL A 30 4.80 40.25 9.24
C VAL A 30 5.01 40.48 10.75
N THR A 31 3.91 40.58 11.50
CA THR A 31 3.93 40.88 12.94
C THR A 31 4.37 39.67 13.77
N TRP A 32 5.48 39.88 14.50
CA TRP A 32 5.96 39.23 15.73
C TRP A 32 6.40 37.76 15.72
N GLY A 33 7.73 37.60 15.68
CA GLY A 33 8.52 36.39 15.97
C GLY A 33 9.86 36.47 15.26
N ALA A 34 10.95 36.70 16.01
CA ALA A 34 12.39 36.89 15.71
C ALA A 34 13.01 36.79 14.27
N VAL A 35 12.37 36.23 13.24
CA VAL A 35 12.96 35.99 11.90
C VAL A 35 12.15 36.63 10.76
N THR A 36 11.02 37.28 11.08
CA THR A 36 10.12 37.89 10.07
C THR A 36 10.73 39.06 9.27
N GLN A 37 11.90 39.57 9.65
CA GLN A 37 12.50 40.80 9.10
C GLN A 37 13.44 40.55 7.90
N ALA A 38 13.76 39.29 7.59
CA ALA A 38 14.65 38.94 6.47
C ALA A 38 13.88 38.53 5.20
N ILE A 39 12.57 38.76 5.13
CA ILE A 39 11.75 38.39 3.98
C ILE A 39 11.81 39.52 2.94
N ILE A 40 12.50 39.29 1.83
CA ILE A 40 12.57 40.26 0.71
C ILE A 40 11.31 40.14 -0.17
N TYR A 41 10.90 38.91 -0.49
CA TYR A 41 9.78 38.62 -1.38
C TYR A 41 8.87 37.55 -0.78
N GLY A 42 7.58 37.53 -1.13
CA GLY A 42 6.56 36.63 -0.57
C GLY A 42 6.92 35.15 -0.68
N GLY A 43 7.72 34.77 -1.69
CA GLY A 43 8.29 33.44 -1.82
C GLY A 43 9.28 33.07 -0.70
N VAL A 44 10.14 34.00 -0.27
CA VAL A 44 11.08 33.77 0.84
C VAL A 44 10.36 33.81 2.20
N ALA A 45 9.17 34.42 2.25
CA ALA A 45 8.30 34.50 3.41
C ALA A 45 7.76 33.14 3.86
N ILE A 46 7.62 32.21 2.91
CA ILE A 46 7.08 30.86 3.15
C ILE A 46 7.88 30.16 4.25
N CYS A 47 9.20 30.37 4.31
CA CYS A 47 10.03 29.70 5.32
C CYS A 47 9.98 30.35 6.71
N ALA A 48 9.77 31.68 6.81
CA ALA A 48 9.71 32.35 8.12
C ALA A 48 8.27 32.41 8.69
N ALA A 49 7.25 32.29 7.84
CA ALA A 49 5.83 32.25 8.26
C ALA A 49 5.42 30.93 8.93
N ILE A 50 6.27 29.90 8.94
CA ILE A 50 5.95 28.59 9.52
C ILE A 50 6.27 28.53 11.02
N ALA A 51 7.05 29.46 11.55
CA ALA A 51 7.39 29.49 12.97
C ALA A 51 6.27 30.02 13.88
N THR A 52 5.32 30.83 13.37
CA THR A 52 4.21 31.34 14.20
C THR A 52 2.92 31.58 13.40
N THR A 53 1.86 30.88 13.82
CA THR A 53 0.43 30.96 13.43
C THR A 53 -0.05 30.08 12.27
N ARG A 54 -1.05 29.23 12.60
CA ARG A 54 -1.95 28.55 11.65
C ARG A 54 -2.58 29.59 10.73
N THR A 55 -2.02 29.79 9.54
CA THR A 55 -2.75 30.42 8.45
C THR A 55 -3.82 29.44 7.98
N PRO A 56 -5.07 29.88 7.72
CA PRO A 56 -6.05 29.03 7.07
C PRO A 56 -5.51 28.68 5.68
N ASP A 57 -5.18 27.41 5.51
CA ASP A 57 -4.69 26.85 4.26
C ASP A 57 -5.82 26.96 3.23
N PHE A 58 -5.66 27.86 2.25
CA PHE A 58 -6.62 28.03 1.15
C PHE A 58 -6.98 26.67 0.52
N THR A 59 -6.00 25.79 0.44
CA THR A 59 -6.12 24.49 -0.21
C THR A 59 -6.94 23.50 0.62
N SER A 60 -7.06 23.72 1.94
CA SER A 60 -7.89 22.90 2.83
C SER A 60 -9.37 23.28 2.80
N GLN A 61 -9.79 24.21 1.95
CA GLN A 61 -11.20 24.53 1.73
C GLN A 61 -11.59 24.51 0.25
N SER A 62 -10.62 24.30 -0.64
CA SER A 62 -10.82 24.27 -2.08
C SER A 62 -11.32 22.90 -2.55
N PRO A 63 -12.46 22.81 -3.24
CA PRO A 63 -12.90 21.55 -3.86
C PRO A 63 -11.94 21.07 -4.97
N SER A 64 -11.12 21.96 -5.53
CA SER A 64 -10.18 21.60 -6.60
C SER A 64 -8.87 20.99 -6.09
N TYR A 65 -8.46 21.34 -4.87
CA TYR A 65 -7.17 20.88 -4.30
C TYR A 65 -7.33 19.82 -3.19
N GLN A 66 -8.58 19.39 -2.93
CA GLN A 66 -8.94 18.35 -1.98
C GLN A 66 -9.33 17.03 -2.67
N GLY A 67 -8.49 16.00 -2.47
CA GLY A 67 -8.81 14.64 -2.90
C GLY A 67 -9.08 14.50 -4.40
N LYS A 68 -10.01 13.63 -4.76
CA LYS A 68 -10.44 13.42 -6.16
C LYS A 68 -11.32 14.59 -6.59
N LEU A 69 -11.01 15.20 -7.74
CA LEU A 69 -11.86 16.21 -8.37
C LEU A 69 -13.28 15.67 -8.59
N GLN A 70 -14.26 16.35 -7.99
CA GLN A 70 -15.68 15.99 -8.09
C GLN A 70 -16.54 17.22 -8.43
N THR A 71 -17.52 17.05 -9.31
CA THR A 71 -18.48 18.11 -9.62
C THR A 71 -19.31 18.44 -8.40
N GLN A 72 -19.30 19.71 -8.02
CA GLN A 72 -19.94 20.17 -6.80
C GLN A 72 -21.44 20.43 -7.01
N THR A 73 -22.18 20.46 -5.90
CA THR A 73 -23.54 21.04 -5.85
C THR A 73 -23.68 21.71 -4.50
N ASP A 74 -23.05 22.89 -4.39
CA ASP A 74 -23.05 23.65 -3.16
C ASP A 74 -23.32 25.12 -3.46
N GLN A 75 -24.30 25.67 -2.74
CA GLN A 75 -24.72 27.06 -2.84
C GLN A 75 -23.80 28.02 -2.07
N ASN A 76 -22.94 27.49 -1.19
CA ASN A 76 -21.99 28.29 -0.40
C ASN A 76 -20.65 28.49 -1.11
N LEU A 77 -20.39 27.73 -2.18
CA LEU A 77 -19.18 27.90 -2.97
C LEU A 77 -19.19 29.28 -3.64
N PRO A 78 -18.10 30.06 -3.52
CA PRO A 78 -17.97 31.31 -4.26
C PRO A 78 -17.94 31.00 -5.76
N VAL A 79 -18.35 31.98 -6.58
CA VAL A 79 -18.08 31.91 -8.02
C VAL A 79 -16.57 32.08 -8.19
N PRO A 80 -15.85 31.10 -8.75
CA PRO A 80 -14.40 31.09 -8.63
C PRO A 80 -13.71 31.93 -9.71
N LEU A 81 -12.50 32.39 -9.43
CA LEU A 81 -11.62 33.01 -10.41
C LEU A 81 -10.58 32.00 -10.89
N LEU A 82 -10.41 31.86 -12.21
CA LEU A 82 -9.42 30.96 -12.78
C LEU A 82 -8.37 31.77 -13.57
N TYR A 83 -7.11 31.63 -13.17
CA TYR A 83 -5.96 32.13 -13.91
C TYR A 83 -5.10 30.96 -14.40
N GLY A 84 -4.55 31.10 -15.61
CA GLY A 84 -3.82 30.03 -16.27
C GLY A 84 -4.69 28.83 -16.64
N THR A 85 -4.09 27.64 -16.78
CA THR A 85 -4.76 26.39 -17.17
C THR A 85 -4.87 25.43 -15.99
N CYS A 86 -6.09 24.97 -15.69
CA CYS A 86 -6.35 23.98 -14.63
C CYS A 86 -7.38 22.93 -15.06
N LYS A 87 -7.26 21.70 -14.57
CA LYS A 87 -8.34 20.70 -14.61
C LYS A 87 -9.29 20.91 -13.44
N LEU A 88 -10.57 21.03 -13.73
CA LEU A 88 -11.62 21.42 -12.80
C LEU A 88 -12.83 20.52 -12.94
N ALA A 89 -13.68 20.47 -11.91
CA ALA A 89 -14.94 19.73 -11.95
C ALA A 89 -16.20 20.62 -11.93
N GLY A 90 -16.03 21.92 -11.62
CA GLY A 90 -17.09 22.93 -11.61
C GLY A 90 -18.18 22.71 -10.56
N ASN A 91 -19.15 23.63 -10.52
CA ASN A 91 -20.33 23.58 -9.65
C ASN A 91 -21.62 23.44 -10.50
N ARG A 92 -22.45 22.44 -10.18
CA ARG A 92 -23.72 22.19 -10.88
C ARG A 92 -24.76 23.20 -10.42
N ILE A 93 -25.09 24.13 -11.32
CA ILE A 93 -26.06 25.21 -11.04
C ILE A 93 -27.47 24.89 -11.54
N TRP A 94 -27.62 23.91 -12.45
CA TRP A 94 -28.93 23.46 -12.91
C TRP A 94 -28.93 22.02 -13.41
N GLN A 95 -30.06 21.33 -13.23
CA GLN A 95 -30.32 20.00 -13.78
C GLN A 95 -31.81 19.86 -14.12
N ASP A 96 -32.12 19.16 -15.21
CA ASP A 96 -33.49 18.79 -15.57
C ASP A 96 -34.10 17.77 -14.58
N GLU A 97 -35.39 17.91 -14.29
CA GLU A 97 -36.13 17.08 -13.34
C GLU A 97 -36.32 15.64 -13.87
N ASN A 98 -36.40 15.48 -15.21
CA ASN A 98 -36.68 14.20 -15.87
C ASN A 98 -35.40 13.50 -16.37
N GLY A 99 -34.58 13.02 -15.43
CA GLY A 99 -33.33 12.31 -15.74
C GLY A 99 -33.48 10.82 -16.08
N MET A 100 -34.60 10.34 -16.63
CA MET A 100 -34.78 8.88 -16.86
C MET A 100 -34.03 8.35 -18.09
N VAL A 101 -33.96 9.14 -19.17
CA VAL A 101 -33.33 8.72 -20.45
C VAL A 101 -32.12 9.57 -20.80
N THR A 102 -32.19 10.87 -20.52
CA THR A 102 -31.13 11.83 -20.81
C THR A 102 -30.97 12.73 -19.61
N VAL A 103 -29.72 12.99 -19.22
CA VAL A 103 -29.39 13.90 -18.13
C VAL A 103 -28.93 15.21 -18.77
N LYS A 104 -29.63 16.30 -18.41
CA LYS A 104 -29.32 17.65 -18.89
C LYS A 104 -28.89 18.50 -17.71
N ARG A 105 -27.79 19.23 -17.87
CA ARG A 105 -27.19 20.02 -16.79
C ARG A 105 -26.51 21.29 -17.30
N ILE A 106 -26.39 22.25 -16.39
CA ILE A 106 -25.43 23.35 -16.49
C ILE A 106 -24.44 23.24 -15.33
N VAL A 107 -23.15 23.24 -15.67
CA VAL A 107 -22.05 23.24 -14.72
C VAL A 107 -21.20 24.48 -14.94
N ALA A 108 -21.08 25.32 -13.91
CA ALA A 108 -20.31 26.55 -13.93
C ALA A 108 -18.86 26.31 -13.47
N PHE A 109 -17.90 26.97 -14.11
CA PHE A 109 -16.47 26.74 -13.88
C PHE A 109 -15.73 27.96 -13.33
N SER A 110 -16.02 29.17 -13.83
CA SER A 110 -15.36 30.38 -13.35
C SER A 110 -16.10 31.65 -13.75
N GLU A 111 -15.85 32.75 -13.05
CA GLU A 111 -16.26 34.08 -13.44
C GLU A 111 -15.27 34.71 -14.42
N GLY A 112 -15.78 35.51 -15.36
CA GLY A 112 -15.03 36.21 -16.39
C GLY A 112 -14.91 35.45 -17.71
N GLU A 113 -14.48 36.18 -18.74
CA GLU A 113 -14.28 35.61 -20.07
C GLU A 113 -13.02 34.74 -20.10
N ILE A 114 -13.21 33.43 -20.21
CA ILE A 114 -12.12 32.45 -20.32
C ILE A 114 -11.64 32.29 -21.76
N SER A 115 -10.46 31.69 -21.94
CA SER A 115 -9.89 31.43 -23.25
C SER A 115 -10.47 30.18 -23.93
N GLY A 116 -10.82 29.14 -23.16
CA GLY A 116 -11.49 27.97 -23.72
C GLY A 116 -11.58 26.75 -22.80
N PHE A 117 -12.36 25.76 -23.24
CA PHE A 117 -12.46 24.44 -22.62
C PHE A 117 -11.71 23.40 -23.48
N SER A 118 -11.21 22.37 -22.82
CA SER A 118 -10.54 21.23 -23.43
C SER A 118 -10.66 20.01 -22.52
N ASP A 119 -10.42 18.81 -23.06
CA ASP A 119 -10.43 17.54 -22.31
C ASP A 119 -11.66 17.38 -21.39
N VAL A 120 -12.85 17.58 -21.95
CA VAL A 120 -14.11 17.40 -21.22
C VAL A 120 -14.36 15.91 -21.04
N ARG A 121 -14.42 15.43 -19.78
CA ARG A 121 -14.63 14.02 -19.44
C ARG A 121 -15.82 13.83 -18.50
N LEU A 122 -16.58 12.76 -18.70
CA LEU A 122 -17.64 12.32 -17.80
C LEU A 122 -17.27 10.96 -17.19
N ASN A 123 -17.18 10.85 -15.87
CA ASN A 123 -16.65 9.67 -15.17
C ASN A 123 -15.31 9.19 -15.76
N ASP A 124 -14.41 10.14 -16.02
CA ASP A 124 -13.09 9.91 -16.62
C ASP A 124 -13.12 9.43 -18.09
N ILE A 125 -14.30 9.37 -18.74
CA ILE A 125 -14.48 9.05 -20.17
C ILE A 125 -14.51 10.33 -21.01
N PRO A 126 -13.65 10.49 -22.04
CA PRO A 126 -13.69 11.62 -22.96
C PRO A 126 -15.06 11.83 -23.61
N ALA A 127 -15.54 13.06 -23.64
CA ALA A 127 -16.88 13.39 -24.17
C ALA A 127 -17.06 12.96 -25.63
N ASN A 128 -16.02 13.04 -26.46
CA ASN A 128 -16.06 12.62 -27.87
C ASN A 128 -16.25 11.09 -28.06
N GLU A 129 -16.03 10.28 -27.03
CA GLU A 129 -16.26 8.82 -27.05
C GLU A 129 -17.69 8.44 -26.63
N ILE A 130 -18.49 9.41 -26.14
CA ILE A 130 -19.84 9.15 -25.63
C ILE A 130 -20.87 9.38 -26.74
N SER A 131 -21.45 8.29 -27.25
CA SER A 131 -22.49 8.37 -28.28
C SER A 131 -23.73 9.15 -27.82
N GLY A 132 -24.13 10.15 -28.61
CA GLY A 132 -25.35 10.94 -28.39
C GLY A 132 -25.22 12.06 -27.35
N ILE A 133 -24.02 12.33 -26.84
CA ILE A 133 -23.76 13.51 -25.98
C ILE A 133 -23.81 14.81 -26.80
N SER A 134 -24.26 15.88 -26.15
CA SER A 134 -24.11 17.25 -26.62
C SER A 134 -23.45 18.07 -25.52
N VAL A 135 -22.30 18.66 -25.81
CA VAL A 135 -21.59 19.61 -24.95
C VAL A 135 -21.56 20.95 -25.67
N LYS A 136 -22.05 22.00 -25.01
CA LYS A 136 -21.96 23.37 -25.50
C LYS A 136 -21.18 24.21 -24.51
N GLU A 137 -20.26 24.97 -25.05
CA GLU A 137 -19.32 25.79 -24.30
C GLU A 137 -19.78 27.24 -24.25
N TYR A 138 -19.76 27.82 -23.06
CA TYR A 138 -20.02 29.24 -22.82
C TYR A 138 -18.82 29.82 -22.11
N TYR A 139 -18.13 30.75 -22.77
CA TYR A 139 -16.83 31.24 -22.31
C TYR A 139 -16.91 32.35 -21.25
N GLY A 140 -18.09 32.73 -20.77
CA GLY A 140 -18.23 33.79 -19.77
C GLY A 140 -18.15 35.21 -20.35
N THR A 141 -18.65 35.42 -21.56
CA THR A 141 -18.75 36.78 -22.14
C THR A 141 -19.92 37.56 -21.55
N GLN A 142 -19.89 38.89 -21.65
CA GLN A 142 -20.98 39.75 -21.16
C GLN A 142 -22.28 39.60 -21.96
N ASP A 143 -22.16 39.25 -23.24
CA ASP A 143 -23.28 39.16 -24.19
C ASP A 143 -23.84 37.74 -24.36
N GLN A 144 -23.24 36.74 -23.71
CA GLN A 144 -23.77 35.39 -23.78
C GLN A 144 -25.16 35.28 -23.16
N THR A 145 -25.90 34.29 -23.66
CA THR A 145 -27.26 34.01 -23.23
C THR A 145 -27.36 32.64 -22.56
N VAL A 146 -28.45 32.38 -21.84
CA VAL A 146 -28.71 31.07 -21.23
C VAL A 146 -29.02 30.04 -22.32
N ASP A 147 -28.34 28.89 -22.28
CA ASP A 147 -28.56 27.81 -23.25
C ASP A 147 -30.03 27.34 -23.26
N PRO A 148 -30.61 27.05 -24.43
CA PRO A 148 -31.96 26.51 -24.54
C PRO A 148 -32.23 25.21 -23.76
N ILE A 149 -31.19 24.47 -23.32
CA ILE A 149 -31.32 23.22 -22.55
C ILE A 149 -32.15 23.38 -21.27
N VAL A 150 -32.15 24.57 -20.66
CA VAL A 150 -32.90 24.90 -19.43
C VAL A 150 -34.43 24.90 -19.65
N GLY A 151 -34.85 25.04 -20.91
CA GLY A 151 -36.24 25.17 -21.30
C GLY A 151 -36.84 26.53 -20.96
N GLY A 152 -37.71 27.04 -21.82
CA GLY A 152 -38.31 28.37 -21.70
C GLY A 152 -38.44 29.00 -23.09
N LYS A 153 -39.55 29.72 -23.33
CA LYS A 153 -39.90 30.27 -24.65
C LYS A 153 -38.96 31.39 -25.07
N ASN A 154 -38.40 32.12 -24.11
CA ASN A 154 -37.50 33.26 -24.33
C ASN A 154 -36.39 33.27 -23.26
N GLN A 155 -35.45 34.21 -23.38
CA GLN A 155 -34.32 34.34 -22.45
C GLN A 155 -34.76 34.77 -21.03
N SER A 156 -35.85 35.54 -20.90
CA SER A 156 -36.36 35.96 -19.58
C SER A 156 -36.81 34.75 -18.76
N GLU A 157 -37.62 33.87 -19.35
CA GLU A 157 -38.10 32.64 -18.68
C GLU A 157 -36.95 31.68 -18.33
N ARG A 158 -35.86 31.67 -19.11
CA ARG A 158 -34.66 30.87 -18.80
C ARG A 158 -33.86 31.48 -17.66
N ALA A 159 -33.70 32.80 -17.66
CA ALA A 159 -32.98 33.52 -16.63
C ALA A 159 -33.70 33.48 -15.26
N GLU A 160 -35.02 33.35 -15.23
CA GLU A 160 -35.78 33.10 -13.98
C GLU A 160 -35.38 31.79 -13.29
N LYS A 161 -34.90 30.79 -14.05
CA LYS A 161 -34.53 29.48 -13.51
C LYS A 161 -33.09 29.38 -13.02
N VAL A 162 -32.16 30.04 -13.72
CA VAL A 162 -30.71 29.86 -13.48
C VAL A 162 -29.94 31.18 -13.33
N GLY A 163 -30.62 32.32 -13.39
CA GLY A 163 -30.01 33.63 -13.51
C GLY A 163 -29.56 33.95 -14.94
N SER A 164 -28.96 35.13 -15.14
CA SER A 164 -28.55 35.58 -16.48
C SER A 164 -27.39 34.78 -17.08
N LEU A 165 -26.57 34.14 -16.22
CA LEU A 165 -25.31 33.48 -16.55
C LEU A 165 -24.33 34.33 -17.37
N LYS A 166 -24.48 35.65 -17.38
CA LYS A 166 -23.53 36.57 -18.01
C LYS A 166 -22.24 36.61 -17.19
N ASN A 167 -21.09 36.77 -17.86
CA ASN A 167 -19.77 36.76 -17.22
C ASN A 167 -19.45 35.46 -16.46
N LEU A 168 -20.14 34.36 -16.76
CA LEU A 168 -19.90 33.07 -16.12
C LEU A 168 -19.52 32.02 -17.16
N ALA A 169 -18.32 31.46 -17.06
CA ALA A 169 -17.93 30.34 -17.90
C ALA A 169 -18.65 29.07 -17.44
N TYR A 170 -19.38 28.40 -18.35
CA TYR A 170 -20.14 27.20 -18.03
C TYR A 170 -20.24 26.23 -19.21
N LEU A 171 -20.52 24.97 -18.89
CA LEU A 171 -20.84 23.93 -19.86
C LEU A 171 -22.32 23.55 -19.77
N ALA A 172 -23.02 23.58 -20.91
CA ALA A 172 -24.36 23.03 -21.05
C ALA A 172 -24.26 21.62 -21.66
N ILE A 173 -24.66 20.61 -20.89
CA ILE A 173 -24.43 19.20 -21.23
C ILE A 173 -25.75 18.45 -21.27
N SER A 174 -25.96 17.70 -22.34
CA SER A 174 -27.03 16.71 -22.50
C SER A 174 -26.40 15.37 -22.82
N VAL A 175 -26.57 14.38 -21.95
CA VAL A 175 -25.96 13.05 -22.12
C VAL A 175 -26.99 11.93 -21.95
N PRO A 176 -27.06 10.94 -22.87
CA PRO A 176 -27.89 9.75 -22.68
C PRO A 176 -27.42 8.92 -21.48
N ARG A 177 -28.36 8.38 -20.70
CA ARG A 177 -28.00 7.48 -19.60
C ARG A 177 -27.50 6.14 -20.12
N SER A 178 -26.50 5.61 -19.43
CA SER A 178 -25.95 4.28 -19.67
C SER A 178 -25.45 3.67 -18.36
N ALA A 179 -24.97 2.43 -18.39
CA ALA A 179 -24.35 1.82 -17.21
C ALA A 179 -23.08 2.57 -16.74
N LYS A 180 -22.39 3.28 -17.64
CA LYS A 180 -21.16 4.04 -17.32
C LYS A 180 -21.45 5.51 -16.94
N ILE A 181 -22.52 6.08 -17.49
CA ILE A 181 -22.93 7.48 -17.26
C ILE A 181 -24.35 7.47 -16.70
N ASP A 182 -24.44 7.50 -15.37
CA ASP A 182 -25.72 7.61 -14.66
C ASP A 182 -26.03 9.06 -14.29
N ILE A 183 -27.20 9.33 -13.68
CA ILE A 183 -27.60 10.66 -13.24
C ILE A 183 -26.53 11.35 -12.38
N ASN A 184 -25.75 10.64 -11.56
CA ASN A 184 -24.72 11.24 -10.71
C ASN A 184 -23.30 11.21 -11.31
N TYR A 185 -23.17 11.27 -12.65
CA TYR A 185 -21.85 11.33 -13.27
C TYR A 185 -21.03 12.54 -12.79
N ASN A 186 -19.72 12.33 -12.66
CA ASN A 186 -18.71 13.35 -12.42
C ASN A 186 -18.31 14.00 -13.75
N LEU A 187 -18.27 15.32 -13.81
CA LEU A 187 -17.78 16.08 -14.97
C LEU A 187 -16.43 16.70 -14.61
N THR A 188 -15.45 16.55 -15.50
CA THR A 188 -14.20 17.31 -15.42
C THR A 188 -13.87 17.93 -16.77
N ALA A 189 -13.15 19.05 -16.76
CA ALA A 189 -12.63 19.70 -17.95
C ALA A 189 -11.32 20.42 -17.63
N VAL A 190 -10.42 20.48 -18.61
CA VAL A 190 -9.26 21.37 -18.59
C VAL A 190 -9.69 22.73 -19.13
N VAL A 191 -9.57 23.76 -18.31
CA VAL A 191 -10.05 25.11 -18.62
C VAL A 191 -8.86 26.05 -18.74
N LYS A 192 -8.75 26.75 -19.87
CA LYS A 192 -7.82 27.88 -20.04
C LYS A 192 -8.52 29.13 -19.53
N GLY A 193 -8.03 29.68 -18.42
CA GLY A 193 -8.64 30.70 -17.60
C GLY A 193 -8.89 32.05 -18.25
N LYS A 194 -9.17 33.02 -17.36
CA LYS A 194 -9.60 34.37 -17.69
C LYS A 194 -8.63 35.08 -18.63
N LYS A 195 -9.16 35.81 -19.62
CA LYS A 195 -8.39 36.77 -20.41
C LYS A 195 -8.15 38.03 -19.57
N ILE A 196 -6.89 38.43 -19.47
CA ILE A 196 -6.43 39.55 -18.63
C ILE A 196 -5.74 40.62 -19.47
N ARG A 197 -5.58 41.81 -18.89
CA ARG A 197 -4.87 42.92 -19.54
C ARG A 197 -3.37 42.67 -19.47
N VAL A 198 -2.74 42.56 -20.63
CA VAL A 198 -1.29 42.40 -20.80
C VAL A 198 -0.74 43.67 -21.43
N TYR A 199 0.03 44.45 -20.67
CA TYR A 199 0.57 45.72 -21.14
C TYR A 199 1.82 45.49 -21.99
N LYS A 200 1.89 46.20 -23.13
CA LYS A 200 3.10 46.27 -23.98
C LYS A 200 3.99 47.44 -23.56
N ASN A 201 3.36 48.48 -23.02
CA ASN A 201 3.96 49.65 -22.39
C ASN A 201 2.88 50.30 -21.51
N LYS A 202 3.26 51.32 -20.73
CA LYS A 202 2.33 52.04 -19.83
C LYS A 202 1.07 52.64 -20.49
N TYR A 203 1.02 52.76 -21.82
CA TYR A 203 -0.08 53.40 -22.54
C TYR A 203 -0.94 52.42 -23.34
N SER A 204 -0.52 51.17 -23.49
CA SER A 204 -1.20 50.22 -24.36
C SER A 204 -1.13 48.79 -23.82
N TYR A 205 -2.28 48.14 -23.87
CA TYR A 205 -2.45 46.75 -23.46
C TYR A 205 -3.34 45.99 -24.44
N GLU A 206 -3.32 44.68 -24.32
CA GLU A 206 -4.19 43.76 -25.03
C GLU A 206 -4.89 42.84 -24.01
N VAL A 207 -6.18 42.60 -24.18
CA VAL A 207 -6.93 41.64 -23.34
C VAL A 207 -6.79 40.26 -23.95
N LYS A 208 -5.98 39.41 -23.32
CA LYS A 208 -5.69 38.06 -23.83
C LYS A 208 -5.39 37.07 -22.70
N TYR A 209 -5.36 35.80 -23.05
CA TYR A 209 -4.89 34.76 -22.14
C TYR A 209 -3.41 34.98 -21.78
N SER A 210 -3.08 34.81 -20.50
CA SER A 210 -1.71 34.91 -19.99
C SER A 210 -1.58 34.10 -18.70
N GLU A 211 -0.46 33.39 -18.57
CA GLU A 211 -0.05 32.68 -17.35
C GLU A 211 1.01 33.47 -16.57
N ASN A 212 1.37 34.67 -17.03
CA ASN A 212 2.42 35.45 -16.41
C ASN A 212 1.95 35.99 -15.04
N PRO A 213 2.65 35.65 -13.94
CA PRO A 213 2.20 36.01 -12.59
C PRO A 213 2.16 37.51 -12.31
N ALA A 214 2.97 38.33 -13.00
CA ALA A 214 2.91 39.79 -12.86
C ALA A 214 1.57 40.34 -13.39
N TRP A 215 1.13 39.87 -14.56
CA TRP A 215 -0.16 40.25 -15.14
C TRP A 215 -1.34 39.66 -14.38
N VAL A 216 -1.21 38.44 -13.85
CA VAL A 216 -2.22 37.84 -12.97
C VAL A 216 -2.38 38.65 -11.69
N MET A 217 -1.28 39.03 -11.04
CA MET A 217 -1.31 39.91 -9.86
C MET A 217 -1.98 41.24 -10.21
N PHE A 218 -1.58 41.88 -11.31
CA PHE A 218 -2.17 43.14 -11.74
C PHE A 218 -3.68 43.03 -11.96
N ASP A 219 -4.15 42.00 -12.66
CA ASP A 219 -5.58 41.78 -12.88
C ASP A 219 -6.31 41.54 -11.56
N PHE A 220 -5.79 40.70 -10.67
CA PHE A 220 -6.39 40.44 -9.35
C PHE A 220 -6.52 41.71 -8.50
N LEU A 221 -5.53 42.61 -8.52
CA LEU A 221 -5.57 43.88 -7.79
C LEU A 221 -6.62 44.86 -8.35
N THR A 222 -6.92 44.78 -9.64
CA THR A 222 -7.67 45.83 -10.35
C THR A 222 -9.05 45.40 -10.85
N CYS A 223 -9.32 44.10 -10.99
CA CYS A 223 -10.61 43.59 -11.46
C CYS A 223 -11.70 43.68 -10.39
N TYR A 224 -12.96 43.75 -10.83
CA TYR A 224 -14.13 43.98 -9.96
C TYR A 224 -14.42 42.82 -9.02
N ASN A 225 -14.06 41.61 -9.45
CA ASN A 225 -14.20 40.38 -8.68
C ASN A 225 -12.91 39.99 -7.92
N GLY A 226 -11.88 40.84 -7.99
CA GLY A 226 -10.69 40.80 -7.15
C GLY A 226 -10.74 41.90 -6.08
N LEU A 227 -9.71 42.75 -6.01
CA LEU A 227 -9.68 43.89 -5.07
C LEU A 227 -10.29 45.18 -5.61
N GLY A 228 -10.42 45.32 -6.93
CA GLY A 228 -11.06 46.49 -7.55
C GLY A 228 -10.35 47.82 -7.34
N LEU A 229 -9.05 47.86 -7.02
CA LEU A 229 -8.31 49.11 -6.73
C LEU A 229 -8.28 50.07 -7.92
N GLY A 230 -8.39 49.55 -9.14
CA GLY A 230 -8.40 50.33 -10.38
C GLY A 230 -9.78 50.82 -10.82
N ILE A 231 -10.82 50.62 -10.00
CA ILE A 231 -12.22 50.88 -10.36
C ILE A 231 -12.68 52.22 -9.82
N ASN A 232 -13.26 53.04 -10.70
CA ASN A 232 -13.84 54.33 -10.32
C ASN A 232 -15.23 54.19 -9.70
N ASN A 233 -15.79 55.30 -9.22
CA ASN A 233 -17.13 55.35 -8.60
C ASN A 233 -18.28 54.90 -9.53
N TYR A 234 -18.02 54.71 -10.83
CA TYR A 234 -18.98 54.21 -11.82
C TYR A 234 -18.84 52.70 -12.09
N GLY A 235 -17.98 52.00 -11.37
CA GLY A 235 -17.76 50.56 -11.55
C GLY A 235 -16.92 50.21 -12.78
N GLN A 236 -16.22 51.19 -13.36
CA GLN A 236 -15.35 50.98 -14.53
C GLN A 236 -13.88 51.09 -14.15
N ILE A 237 -13.06 50.28 -14.80
CA ILE A 237 -11.60 50.40 -14.69
C ILE A 237 -11.17 51.75 -15.28
N SER A 238 -10.44 52.54 -14.51
CA SER A 238 -10.02 53.90 -14.88
C SER A 238 -8.52 53.97 -15.12
N ASP A 239 -8.10 54.26 -16.36
CA ASP A 239 -6.67 54.37 -16.70
C ASP A 239 -5.95 55.44 -15.87
N SER A 240 -6.65 56.53 -15.52
CA SER A 240 -6.10 57.57 -14.63
C SER A 240 -5.80 57.06 -13.22
N LEU A 241 -6.66 56.20 -12.67
CA LEU A 241 -6.49 55.63 -11.33
C LEU A 241 -5.40 54.56 -11.35
N ILE A 242 -5.31 53.81 -12.45
CA ILE A 242 -4.22 52.86 -12.68
C ILE A 242 -2.87 53.59 -12.69
N GLU A 243 -2.75 54.70 -13.41
CA GLU A 243 -1.50 55.50 -13.47
C GLU A 243 -1.16 56.19 -12.13
N GLU A 244 -2.18 56.54 -11.33
CA GLU A 244 -2.00 57.10 -9.99
C GLU A 244 -1.53 56.06 -8.97
N LEU A 245 -2.08 54.84 -9.03
CA LEU A 245 -1.86 53.82 -7.99
C LEU A 245 -0.78 52.81 -8.33
N PHE A 246 -0.47 52.56 -9.60
CA PHE A 246 0.43 51.49 -10.02
C PHE A 246 1.60 52.02 -10.83
N ASP A 247 2.79 51.54 -10.49
CA ASP A 247 3.97 51.70 -11.32
C ASP A 247 3.99 50.59 -12.39
N LEU A 248 3.36 50.86 -13.52
CA LEU A 248 3.26 49.90 -14.63
C LEU A 248 4.63 49.46 -15.17
N ASP A 249 5.66 50.30 -15.08
CA ASP A 249 6.99 49.95 -15.58
C ASP A 249 7.60 48.80 -14.76
N SER A 250 7.38 48.78 -13.44
CA SER A 250 7.78 47.65 -12.56
C SER A 250 7.08 46.33 -12.91
N PHE A 251 5.79 46.38 -13.28
CA PHE A 251 5.03 45.19 -13.70
C PHE A 251 5.51 44.69 -15.07
N ILE A 252 5.82 45.59 -16.00
CA ILE A 252 6.37 45.24 -17.33
C ILE A 252 7.73 44.57 -17.17
N GLU A 253 8.60 45.12 -16.34
CA GLU A 253 9.94 44.56 -16.09
C GLU A 253 9.85 43.17 -15.45
N SER A 254 9.04 43.01 -14.41
CA SER A 254 8.80 41.72 -13.76
C SER A 254 8.16 40.71 -14.72
N ALA A 255 7.22 41.16 -15.56
CA ALA A 255 6.60 40.30 -16.57
C ALA A 255 7.63 39.79 -17.58
N ALA A 256 8.52 40.66 -18.07
CA ALA A 256 9.57 40.27 -19.01
C ALA A 256 10.51 39.21 -18.43
N TYR A 257 10.83 39.30 -17.13
CA TYR A 257 11.63 38.28 -16.45
C TYR A 257 10.89 36.94 -16.31
N CYS A 258 9.58 36.95 -16.01
CA CYS A 258 8.76 35.73 -15.98
C CYS A 258 8.66 35.04 -17.35
N ASP A 259 8.55 35.83 -18.43
CA ASP A 259 8.37 35.33 -19.80
C ASP A 259 9.69 34.84 -20.44
N GLU A 260 10.83 35.04 -19.78
CA GLU A 260 12.11 34.57 -20.28
C GLU A 260 12.10 33.03 -20.42
N MET A 261 12.45 32.55 -21.61
CA MET A 261 12.46 31.13 -21.92
C MET A 261 13.69 30.46 -21.31
N VAL A 262 13.48 29.54 -20.38
CA VAL A 262 14.55 28.80 -19.72
C VAL A 262 14.67 27.40 -20.33
N PRO A 263 15.88 27.00 -20.77
CA PRO A 263 16.11 25.67 -21.32
C PRO A 263 15.91 24.62 -20.25
N SER A 264 15.33 23.49 -20.66
CA SER A 264 15.14 22.33 -19.79
C SER A 264 16.13 21.22 -20.17
N PRO A 265 16.64 20.43 -19.21
CA PRO A 265 17.37 19.22 -19.55
C PRO A 265 16.44 18.24 -20.30
N PRO A 266 17.00 17.36 -21.14
CA PRO A 266 16.22 16.34 -21.81
C PRO A 266 15.54 15.41 -20.80
N LYS A 267 14.31 15.00 -21.11
CA LYS A 267 13.56 13.97 -20.37
C LYS A 267 13.84 12.60 -20.99
N LYS A 268 13.68 11.51 -20.22
CA LYS A 268 13.69 10.16 -20.78
C LYS A 268 12.27 9.71 -21.13
N ASP A 269 12.10 9.02 -22.25
CA ASP A 269 10.85 8.34 -22.60
C ASP A 269 10.70 6.99 -21.87
N GLU A 270 9.56 6.31 -22.09
CA GLU A 270 9.27 4.98 -21.53
C GLU A 270 10.30 3.91 -21.97
N ASP A 271 10.97 4.13 -23.10
CA ASP A 271 12.01 3.27 -23.67
C ASP A 271 13.44 3.67 -23.23
N GLY A 272 13.59 4.74 -22.44
CA GLY A 272 14.84 5.25 -21.89
C GLY A 272 15.64 6.20 -22.79
N ASN A 273 15.11 6.62 -23.94
CA ASN A 273 15.74 7.57 -24.86
C ASN A 273 15.58 9.02 -24.37
N GLU A 274 16.58 9.85 -24.63
CA GLU A 274 16.52 11.29 -24.33
C GLU A 274 15.64 12.03 -25.35
N ILE A 275 14.64 12.74 -24.85
CA ILE A 275 13.74 13.64 -25.57
C ILE A 275 14.06 15.07 -25.16
N GLU A 276 14.35 15.93 -26.15
CA GLU A 276 14.48 17.36 -25.94
C GLU A 276 13.17 17.95 -25.43
N VAL A 277 13.26 18.76 -24.38
CA VAL A 277 12.11 19.48 -23.84
C VAL A 277 12.20 20.93 -24.29
N GLU A 278 11.14 21.39 -24.94
CA GLU A 278 11.01 22.78 -25.36
C GLU A 278 11.24 23.73 -24.17
N PRO A 279 11.97 24.85 -24.38
CA PRO A 279 12.12 25.87 -23.37
C PRO A 279 10.77 26.36 -22.85
N THR A 280 10.66 26.54 -21.55
CA THR A 280 9.44 27.02 -20.90
C THR A 280 9.68 28.39 -20.28
N PRO A 281 8.65 29.26 -20.18
CA PRO A 281 8.76 30.50 -19.42
C PRO A 281 9.32 30.26 -18.01
N ARG A 282 10.08 31.23 -17.50
CA ARG A 282 10.72 31.17 -16.19
C ARG A 282 9.69 30.95 -15.08
N PHE A 283 8.60 31.71 -15.08
CA PHE A 283 7.52 31.58 -14.11
C PHE A 283 6.15 31.66 -14.77
N THR A 284 5.30 30.69 -14.45
CA THR A 284 3.89 30.64 -14.80
C THR A 284 3.02 30.53 -13.55
N PHE A 285 1.77 30.98 -13.64
CA PHE A 285 0.76 30.87 -12.60
C PHE A 285 -0.51 30.22 -13.15
N ASN A 286 -0.88 29.10 -12.55
CA ASN A 286 -1.99 28.25 -12.95
C ASN A 286 -2.77 27.83 -11.71
N MET A 287 -3.84 28.55 -11.38
CA MET A 287 -4.61 28.29 -10.17
C MET A 287 -6.06 28.77 -10.27
N ILE A 288 -6.96 28.05 -9.60
CA ILE A 288 -8.33 28.47 -9.35
C ILE A 288 -8.47 28.99 -7.90
N PHE A 289 -9.17 30.10 -7.74
CA PHE A 289 -9.60 30.65 -6.46
C PHE A 289 -11.08 30.32 -6.24
N ASP A 290 -11.34 29.20 -5.58
CA ASP A 290 -12.68 28.60 -5.38
C ASP A 290 -13.04 28.40 -3.90
N SER A 291 -12.30 29.03 -2.99
CA SER A 291 -12.59 29.00 -1.55
C SER A 291 -12.60 30.41 -0.95
N GLN A 292 -13.37 30.59 0.13
CA GLN A 292 -13.49 31.87 0.82
C GLN A 292 -12.28 32.09 1.75
N THR A 293 -11.34 32.93 1.34
CA THR A 293 -10.17 33.28 2.15
C THR A 293 -9.85 34.78 2.06
N SER A 294 -8.84 35.22 2.80
CA SER A 294 -8.38 36.60 2.72
C SER A 294 -7.69 36.87 1.37
N ALA A 295 -7.90 38.06 0.81
CA ALA A 295 -7.18 38.47 -0.41
C ALA A 295 -5.65 38.42 -0.23
N ARG A 296 -5.15 38.60 1.00
CA ARG A 296 -3.74 38.43 1.34
C ARG A 296 -3.25 37.00 1.08
N THR A 297 -4.00 35.99 1.50
CA THR A 297 -3.69 34.58 1.25
C THR A 297 -3.64 34.29 -0.26
N LEU A 298 -4.57 34.84 -1.04
CA LEU A 298 -4.58 34.68 -2.50
C LEU A 298 -3.39 35.37 -3.18
N MET A 299 -3.01 36.57 -2.72
CA MET A 299 -1.80 37.25 -3.19
C MET A 299 -0.54 36.44 -2.86
N ASP A 300 -0.48 35.84 -1.67
CA ASP A 300 0.62 34.97 -1.27
C ASP A 300 0.79 33.79 -2.24
N GLU A 301 -0.31 33.14 -2.66
CA GLU A 301 -0.28 32.06 -3.67
C GLU A 301 0.34 32.50 -5.02
N ILE A 302 0.07 33.74 -5.45
CA ILE A 302 0.68 34.31 -6.66
C ILE A 302 2.17 34.57 -6.45
N TYR A 303 2.59 35.07 -5.28
CA TYR A 303 4.01 35.27 -4.98
C TYR A 303 4.82 33.96 -4.96
N ARG A 304 4.22 32.85 -4.47
CA ARG A 304 4.95 31.56 -4.34
C ARG A 304 5.49 31.04 -5.67
N CYS A 305 4.76 31.26 -6.77
CA CYS A 305 5.16 30.73 -8.07
C CYS A 305 6.33 31.48 -8.71
N CYS A 306 6.60 32.72 -8.29
CA CYS A 306 7.49 33.65 -9.01
C CYS A 306 8.50 34.41 -8.14
N ARG A 307 8.59 34.12 -6.83
CA ARG A 307 9.47 34.86 -5.90
C ARG A 307 9.16 36.38 -5.93
N GLY A 308 7.89 36.71 -6.13
CA GLY A 308 7.41 38.10 -6.29
C GLY A 308 7.04 38.78 -4.97
N GLY A 309 6.81 40.09 -5.04
CA GLY A 309 6.36 40.91 -3.94
C GLY A 309 5.82 42.27 -4.41
N LEU A 310 4.86 42.81 -3.65
CA LEU A 310 4.36 44.18 -3.86
C LEU A 310 5.03 45.15 -2.89
N PHE A 311 5.47 46.28 -3.42
CA PHE A 311 6.12 47.36 -2.67
C PHE A 311 5.47 48.69 -3.02
N ILE A 312 5.65 49.70 -2.17
CA ILE A 312 5.18 51.06 -2.45
C ILE A 312 6.38 51.97 -2.66
N LYS A 313 6.37 52.71 -3.76
CA LYS A 313 7.34 53.76 -4.07
C LYS A 313 6.61 54.99 -4.60
N ASP A 314 6.93 56.17 -4.06
CA ASP A 314 6.30 57.44 -4.45
C ASP A 314 4.76 57.40 -4.44
N GLY A 315 4.18 56.64 -3.51
CA GLY A 315 2.72 56.43 -3.41
C GLY A 315 2.12 55.44 -4.41
N ARG A 316 2.94 54.82 -5.27
CA ARG A 316 2.54 53.83 -6.28
C ARG A 316 2.94 52.41 -5.89
N LEU A 317 2.10 51.44 -6.20
CA LEU A 317 2.37 50.02 -6.04
C LEU A 317 3.28 49.52 -7.16
N GLN A 318 4.40 48.93 -6.77
CA GLN A 318 5.35 48.24 -7.63
C GLN A 318 5.25 46.74 -7.43
N PHE A 319 5.39 45.97 -8.51
CA PHE A 319 5.58 44.53 -8.44
C PHE A 319 7.02 44.20 -8.82
N LYS A 320 7.74 43.56 -7.91
CA LYS A 320 9.14 43.16 -8.13
C LYS A 320 9.30 41.66 -7.93
N ILE A 321 10.27 41.09 -8.63
CA ILE A 321 10.67 39.69 -8.52
C ILE A 321 12.12 39.61 -8.02
N ASP A 322 12.40 38.63 -7.17
CA ASP A 322 13.77 38.34 -6.74
C ASP A 322 14.63 37.80 -7.90
N LYS A 323 15.55 38.64 -8.39
CA LYS A 323 16.47 38.31 -9.49
C LYS A 323 17.88 38.83 -9.23
N GLN A 324 18.81 38.50 -10.13
CA GLN A 324 20.16 39.06 -10.12
C GLN A 324 20.10 40.56 -10.43
N GLU A 325 20.87 41.36 -9.69
CA GLU A 325 20.89 42.82 -9.81
C GLU A 325 22.34 43.31 -9.70
N SER A 326 22.66 44.37 -10.43
CA SER A 326 23.98 45.01 -10.33
C SER A 326 24.07 45.87 -9.06
N VAL A 327 25.28 46.02 -8.53
CA VAL A 327 25.53 46.91 -7.38
C VAL A 327 25.11 48.34 -7.71
N SER A 328 24.12 48.87 -7.00
CA SER A 328 23.60 50.23 -7.17
C SER A 328 24.38 51.25 -6.35
N LYS A 329 24.87 50.88 -5.16
CA LYS A 329 25.50 51.81 -4.22
C LYS A 329 26.55 51.16 -3.32
N VAL A 330 27.49 51.96 -2.83
CA VAL A 330 28.52 51.55 -1.86
C VAL A 330 28.41 52.45 -0.63
N PHE A 331 28.32 51.84 0.55
CA PHE A 331 28.33 52.51 1.85
C PHE A 331 29.65 52.21 2.55
N SER A 332 30.47 53.24 2.74
CA SER A 332 31.69 53.14 3.54
C SER A 332 31.39 53.24 5.03
N GLU A 333 32.39 52.94 5.86
CA GLU A 333 32.27 53.09 7.32
C GLU A 333 31.85 54.50 7.78
N GLN A 334 32.15 55.54 6.99
CA GLN A 334 31.81 56.93 7.29
C GLN A 334 30.36 57.28 6.94
N ASP A 335 29.74 56.50 6.05
CA ASP A 335 28.36 56.69 5.61
C ASP A 335 27.36 56.02 6.55
N ILE A 336 27.85 55.19 7.48
CA ILE A 336 27.04 54.44 8.45
C ILE A 336 27.10 55.14 9.81
N ILE A 337 25.95 55.31 10.45
CA ILE A 337 25.86 55.84 11.81
C ILE A 337 26.45 54.79 12.76
N LYS A 338 27.60 55.12 13.37
CA LYS A 338 28.34 54.22 14.24
C LYS A 338 27.51 53.68 15.40
N GLY A 339 27.49 52.35 15.57
CA GLY A 339 26.76 51.65 16.63
C GLY A 339 25.29 51.38 16.31
N SER A 340 24.84 51.70 15.10
CA SER A 340 23.49 51.37 14.62
C SER A 340 23.41 50.01 13.94
N GLU A 341 24.56 49.40 13.66
CA GLU A 341 24.64 48.19 12.86
C GLU A 341 24.17 46.95 13.63
N THR A 342 23.40 46.10 12.96
CA THR A 342 23.02 44.79 13.43
C THR A 342 23.46 43.73 12.43
N PHE A 343 23.95 42.60 12.93
CA PHE A 343 24.34 41.45 12.13
C PHE A 343 23.80 40.19 12.79
N GLN A 344 23.02 39.43 12.04
CA GLN A 344 22.28 38.26 12.49
C GLN A 344 22.40 37.13 11.46
N THR A 345 22.14 35.91 11.90
CA THR A 345 22.09 34.71 11.06
C THR A 345 20.75 34.03 11.24
N ILE A 346 20.28 33.33 10.21
CA ILE A 346 19.07 32.50 10.29
C ILE A 346 19.24 31.47 11.44
N PRO A 347 18.27 31.36 12.37
CA PRO A 347 18.31 30.40 13.47
C PRO A 347 18.39 28.96 12.99
N LYS A 348 18.99 28.08 13.79
CA LYS A 348 19.21 26.66 13.43
C LYS A 348 17.91 25.93 13.11
N GLU A 349 16.83 26.29 13.79
CA GLU A 349 15.51 25.67 13.67
C GLU A 349 14.83 25.93 12.31
N GLU A 350 15.31 26.91 11.55
CA GLU A 350 14.81 27.23 10.21
C GLU A 350 15.65 26.62 9.07
N HIS A 351 16.70 25.86 9.39
CA HIS A 351 17.48 25.14 8.38
C HIS A 351 16.79 23.82 8.02
N TYR A 352 16.73 23.54 6.73
CA TYR A 352 16.31 22.27 6.18
C TYR A 352 17.31 21.89 5.08
N ASP A 353 17.64 20.61 5.03
CA ASP A 353 18.63 20.06 4.08
C ASP A 353 17.94 19.60 2.78
N ILE A 354 16.67 19.19 2.88
CA ILE A 354 15.86 18.70 1.77
C ILE A 354 14.56 19.49 1.72
N LEU A 355 14.23 20.03 0.54
CA LEU A 355 12.95 20.68 0.27
C LEU A 355 12.16 19.92 -0.80
N LYS A 356 10.92 19.55 -0.47
CA LYS A 356 9.96 18.92 -1.36
C LYS A 356 8.91 19.96 -1.77
N CYS A 357 8.77 20.21 -3.05
CA CYS A 357 7.74 21.09 -3.61
C CYS A 357 6.64 20.25 -4.24
N THR A 358 5.46 20.23 -3.61
CA THR A 358 4.28 19.52 -4.11
C THR A 358 3.53 20.41 -5.10
N TYR A 359 3.35 19.95 -6.34
CA TYR A 359 2.67 20.69 -7.39
C TYR A 359 1.68 19.80 -8.16
N ILE A 360 0.86 20.38 -9.04
CA ILE A 360 -0.16 19.64 -9.82
C ILE A 360 0.37 19.39 -11.23
N SER A 361 0.51 18.15 -11.68
CA SER A 361 1.15 17.86 -12.97
C SER A 361 0.15 17.45 -14.05
N PRO A 362 0.00 18.21 -15.16
CA PRO A 362 -0.78 17.80 -16.33
C PRO A 362 -0.27 16.49 -16.95
N ASP A 363 1.05 16.28 -16.99
CA ASP A 363 1.70 15.05 -17.49
C ASP A 363 1.30 13.80 -16.69
N HIS A 364 0.85 13.96 -15.45
CA HIS A 364 0.43 12.88 -14.55
C HIS A 364 -1.06 12.98 -14.21
N GLU A 365 -1.91 13.20 -15.23
CA GLU A 365 -3.37 13.25 -15.09
C GLU A 365 -3.88 14.28 -14.05
N TRP A 366 -3.14 15.39 -13.91
CA TRP A 366 -3.42 16.47 -12.94
C TRP A 366 -3.38 16.02 -11.48
N GLN A 367 -2.55 15.01 -11.18
CA GLN A 367 -2.28 14.56 -9.82
C GLN A 367 -1.23 15.41 -9.12
N LYS A 368 -1.18 15.29 -7.80
CA LYS A 368 -0.12 15.88 -6.96
C LYS A 368 1.17 15.09 -7.15
N VAL A 369 2.25 15.78 -7.45
CA VAL A 369 3.59 15.20 -7.57
C VAL A 369 4.60 16.10 -6.87
N GLU A 370 5.78 15.56 -6.56
CA GLU A 370 6.85 16.29 -5.86
C GLU A 370 8.04 16.57 -6.77
N ALA A 371 8.55 17.80 -6.72
CA ALA A 371 9.93 18.09 -7.09
C ALA A 371 10.77 18.19 -5.82
N THR A 372 12.02 17.75 -5.82
CA THR A 372 12.87 17.75 -4.62
C THR A 372 14.17 18.49 -4.88
N ALA A 373 14.66 19.22 -3.90
CA ALA A 373 16.01 19.78 -3.90
C ALA A 373 16.70 19.43 -2.58
N GLU A 374 17.99 19.17 -2.67
CA GLU A 374 18.80 18.70 -1.56
C GLU A 374 20.14 19.44 -1.56
N VAL A 375 20.60 19.84 -0.37
CA VAL A 375 21.90 20.46 -0.21
C VAL A 375 23.02 19.42 -0.35
N PRO A 376 24.20 19.79 -0.90
CA PRO A 376 25.29 18.83 -1.12
C PRO A 376 25.85 18.18 0.15
N GLU A 377 25.83 18.89 1.27
CA GLU A 377 26.35 18.41 2.56
C GLU A 377 25.39 18.80 3.69
N TYR A 378 24.95 17.81 4.48
CA TYR A 378 24.06 18.03 5.62
C TYR A 378 24.83 18.58 6.81
N LYS A 379 24.23 19.56 7.51
CA LYS A 379 24.89 20.20 8.66
C LYS A 379 25.01 19.30 9.89
N ASP A 380 23.98 18.50 10.17
CA ASP A 380 23.85 17.75 11.43
C ASP A 380 23.84 16.21 11.23
N GLY A 381 24.27 15.73 10.06
CA GLY A 381 24.39 14.30 9.72
C GLY A 381 23.07 13.56 9.45
N VAL A 382 21.98 13.96 10.11
CA VAL A 382 20.60 13.52 9.78
C VAL A 382 19.92 14.61 8.96
N PRO A 383 19.41 14.32 7.75
CA PRO A 383 18.79 15.33 6.91
C PRO A 383 17.46 15.81 7.50
N ILE A 384 17.28 17.13 7.57
CA ILE A 384 16.01 17.76 7.93
C ILE A 384 15.20 17.98 6.65
N GLU A 385 14.09 17.25 6.51
CA GLU A 385 13.18 17.39 5.38
C GLU A 385 12.09 18.43 5.64
N HIS A 386 11.76 19.22 4.61
CA HIS A 386 10.63 20.13 4.60
C HIS A 386 9.80 19.97 3.33
N SER A 387 8.48 20.22 3.40
CA SER A 387 7.58 20.14 2.24
C SER A 387 6.71 21.39 2.14
N VAL A 388 6.58 21.92 0.92
CA VAL A 388 5.80 23.11 0.59
C VAL A 388 4.86 22.81 -0.57
N ASN A 389 3.59 23.15 -0.41
CA ASN A 389 2.60 23.05 -1.48
C ASN A 389 2.66 24.28 -2.39
N MET A 390 2.81 24.06 -3.69
CA MET A 390 2.84 25.07 -4.74
C MET A 390 1.85 24.68 -5.84
N TYR A 391 0.56 24.62 -5.50
CA TYR A 391 -0.48 24.19 -6.44
C TYR A 391 -0.75 25.19 -7.58
N SER A 392 -0.19 26.40 -7.49
CA SER A 392 -0.17 27.37 -8.59
C SER A 392 0.81 27.03 -9.71
N VAL A 393 1.68 26.03 -9.51
CA VAL A 393 2.66 25.56 -10.49
C VAL A 393 2.18 24.27 -11.13
N THR A 394 2.23 24.20 -12.47
CA THR A 394 1.81 23.01 -13.23
C THR A 394 2.96 22.31 -13.97
N ASN A 395 4.15 22.90 -13.95
CA ASN A 395 5.31 22.39 -14.68
C ASN A 395 6.44 21.98 -13.71
N PHE A 396 7.05 20.83 -13.99
CA PHE A 396 8.12 20.26 -13.18
C PHE A 396 9.35 21.17 -13.05
N GLN A 397 9.80 21.76 -14.15
CA GLN A 397 11.02 22.56 -14.19
C GLN A 397 10.89 23.84 -13.37
N GLN A 398 9.72 24.47 -13.36
CA GLN A 398 9.46 25.59 -12.46
C GLN A 398 9.48 25.14 -11.00
N ALA A 399 8.78 24.05 -10.66
CA ALA A 399 8.73 23.53 -9.29
C ALA A 399 10.13 23.13 -8.77
N SER A 400 10.93 22.47 -9.60
CA SER A 400 12.30 22.04 -9.27
C SER A 400 13.27 23.23 -9.10
N ARG A 401 13.15 24.28 -9.93
CA ARG A 401 13.91 25.54 -9.75
C ARG A 401 13.52 26.29 -8.49
N LEU A 402 12.22 26.28 -8.13
CA LEU A 402 11.76 26.87 -6.87
C LEU A 402 12.29 26.09 -5.68
N ALA A 403 12.23 24.75 -5.72
CA ALA A 403 12.80 23.89 -4.68
C ALA A 403 14.30 24.18 -4.46
N TRP A 404 15.08 24.22 -5.56
CA TRP A 404 16.52 24.52 -5.50
C TRP A 404 16.79 25.90 -4.91
N TYR A 405 16.04 26.91 -5.35
CA TYR A 405 16.19 28.28 -4.86
C TYR A 405 15.94 28.41 -3.36
N TYR A 406 14.82 27.85 -2.87
CA TYR A 406 14.46 28.01 -1.47
C TYR A 406 15.44 27.30 -0.54
N VAL A 407 15.83 26.05 -0.85
CA VAL A 407 16.81 25.33 -0.03
C VAL A 407 18.18 26.01 -0.04
N ASN A 408 18.67 26.44 -1.21
CA ASN A 408 19.97 27.10 -1.32
C ASN A 408 19.97 28.53 -0.78
N SER A 409 18.83 29.22 -0.73
CA SER A 409 18.74 30.57 -0.13
C SER A 409 19.16 30.56 1.35
N LYS A 410 18.86 29.46 2.06
CA LYS A 410 19.21 29.29 3.48
C LYS A 410 20.69 28.93 3.68
N LEU A 411 21.31 28.33 2.67
CA LEU A 411 22.72 27.96 2.68
C LEU A 411 23.62 29.10 2.23
N ILE A 412 23.28 29.72 1.10
CA ILE A 412 24.09 30.74 0.40
C ILE A 412 23.84 32.14 0.98
N GLN A 413 22.59 32.44 1.39
CA GLN A 413 22.20 33.76 1.90
C GLN A 413 21.66 33.76 3.36
N PRO A 414 22.42 33.22 4.35
CA PRO A 414 21.95 33.07 5.73
C PRO A 414 22.07 34.32 6.61
N TYR A 415 22.82 35.35 6.18
CA TYR A 415 23.14 36.50 7.00
C TYR A 415 22.23 37.68 6.68
N PHE A 416 21.79 38.38 7.71
CA PHE A 416 20.97 39.58 7.55
C PHE A 416 21.27 40.57 8.66
N GLY A 417 20.86 41.81 8.46
CA GLY A 417 21.18 42.88 9.39
C GLY A 417 20.49 44.17 9.05
N SER A 418 20.90 45.21 9.75
CA SER A 418 20.48 46.57 9.48
C SER A 418 21.59 47.56 9.81
N PHE A 419 21.52 48.73 9.24
CA PHE A 419 22.32 49.88 9.64
C PHE A 419 21.52 51.16 9.43
N LYS A 420 21.89 52.23 10.13
CA LYS A 420 21.30 53.55 9.90
C LYS A 420 22.27 54.44 9.13
N THR A 421 21.74 55.24 8.23
CA THR A 421 22.48 56.23 7.43
C THR A 421 21.63 57.50 7.28
N ASP A 422 22.19 58.53 6.67
CA ASP A 422 21.48 59.78 6.38
C ASP A 422 20.74 59.70 5.04
N TYR A 423 20.48 60.85 4.42
CA TYR A 423 19.80 60.99 3.12
C TYR A 423 20.42 60.16 1.98
N ARG A 424 21.60 59.56 2.14
CA ARG A 424 22.18 58.63 1.17
C ARG A 424 21.33 57.38 0.90
N ALA A 425 20.41 57.00 1.78
CA ALA A 425 19.49 55.88 1.54
C ALA A 425 18.14 56.29 0.94
N TYR A 426 17.93 57.58 0.66
CA TYR A 426 16.63 58.09 0.17
C TYR A 426 16.20 57.50 -1.17
N ASP A 427 17.17 57.22 -2.05
CA ASP A 427 16.98 56.66 -3.39
C ASP A 427 17.09 55.12 -3.42
N LEU A 428 17.28 54.46 -2.27
CA LEU A 428 17.35 53.00 -2.20
C LEU A 428 15.95 52.39 -2.24
N GLU A 429 15.83 51.29 -2.96
CA GLU A 429 14.61 50.52 -3.07
C GLU A 429 14.76 49.10 -2.52
N VAL A 430 13.65 48.50 -2.14
CA VAL A 430 13.63 47.06 -1.83
C VAL A 430 14.01 46.29 -3.10
N GLY A 431 14.95 45.36 -2.95
CA GLY A 431 15.53 44.57 -4.03
C GLY A 431 16.89 45.06 -4.52
N ASP A 432 17.28 46.29 -4.23
CA ASP A 432 18.58 46.85 -4.65
C ASP A 432 19.75 46.09 -4.05
N VAL A 433 20.83 45.93 -4.83
CA VAL A 433 22.08 45.35 -4.34
C VAL A 433 23.05 46.49 -4.01
N ILE A 434 23.50 46.55 -2.77
CA ILE A 434 24.47 47.53 -2.28
C ILE A 434 25.70 46.83 -1.72
N VAL A 435 26.81 47.55 -1.57
CA VAL A 435 28.02 47.07 -0.92
C VAL A 435 28.23 47.82 0.39
N ILE A 436 28.54 47.10 1.46
CA ILE A 436 28.74 47.66 2.80
C ILE A 436 30.18 47.38 3.26
N ASP A 437 30.85 48.44 3.73
CA ASP A 437 32.04 48.36 4.59
C ASP A 437 31.63 48.75 6.02
N SER A 438 31.84 47.85 6.99
CA SER A 438 31.60 48.14 8.42
C SER A 438 32.66 47.50 9.29
N LEU A 439 33.42 48.34 10.00
CA LEU A 439 34.40 47.91 10.99
C LEU A 439 33.75 47.15 12.15
N LEU A 440 32.57 47.57 12.60
CA LEU A 440 31.88 46.96 13.74
C LEU A 440 31.41 45.53 13.41
N MET A 441 30.90 45.32 12.19
CA MET A 441 30.47 44.00 11.72
C MET A 441 31.62 43.15 11.16
N GLY A 442 32.82 43.73 10.97
CA GLY A 442 33.95 43.06 10.34
C GLY A 442 33.74 42.79 8.84
N LEU A 443 32.91 43.60 8.18
CA LEU A 443 32.55 43.44 6.77
C LEU A 443 33.37 44.39 5.90
N LYS A 444 33.91 43.88 4.79
CA LYS A 444 34.62 44.67 3.78
C LYS A 444 34.19 44.25 2.39
N HIS A 445 33.73 45.22 1.61
CA HIS A 445 33.20 45.08 0.26
C HIS A 445 32.13 43.98 0.21
N TYR A 446 31.26 43.96 1.21
CA TYR A 446 30.31 42.90 1.41
C TYR A 446 29.01 43.22 0.65
N PRO A 447 28.67 42.48 -0.41
CA PRO A 447 27.45 42.72 -1.17
C PRO A 447 26.24 42.25 -0.38
N VAL A 448 25.21 43.09 -0.34
CA VAL A 448 23.94 42.79 0.34
C VAL A 448 22.77 43.28 -0.52
N LYS A 449 21.63 42.62 -0.37
CA LYS A 449 20.36 43.03 -0.98
C LYS A 449 19.50 43.75 0.06
N VAL A 450 18.97 44.91 -0.30
CA VAL A 450 18.09 45.72 0.54
C VAL A 450 16.74 45.03 0.70
N THR A 451 16.33 44.80 1.95
CA THR A 451 15.07 44.12 2.30
C THR A 451 13.99 45.10 2.76
N SER A 452 14.38 46.22 3.36
CA SER A 452 13.49 47.26 3.86
C SER A 452 14.26 48.56 4.01
N VAL A 453 13.58 49.68 3.72
CA VAL A 453 14.09 51.03 4.00
C VAL A 453 13.02 51.76 4.80
N THR A 454 13.38 52.24 5.99
CA THR A 454 12.45 52.97 6.88
C THR A 454 13.03 54.34 7.19
N ASP A 455 12.28 55.40 6.91
CA ASP A 455 12.61 56.77 7.34
C ASP A 455 12.01 57.03 8.73
N ASP A 456 12.82 57.55 9.65
CA ASP A 456 12.36 57.95 10.98
C ASP A 456 11.75 59.36 11.04
N GLY A 457 11.70 60.05 9.90
CA GLY A 457 11.15 61.40 9.75
C GLY A 457 12.11 62.51 10.18
N THR A 458 13.33 62.16 10.61
CA THR A 458 14.38 63.11 11.02
C THR A 458 15.51 63.21 10.00
N GLY A 459 15.40 62.50 8.86
CA GLY A 459 16.42 62.40 7.83
C GLY A 459 17.42 61.27 8.07
N VAL A 460 17.10 60.34 8.99
CA VAL A 460 17.85 59.11 9.24
C VAL A 460 17.04 57.93 8.73
N PHE A 461 17.70 57.13 7.90
CA PHE A 461 17.11 55.97 7.26
C PHE A 461 17.69 54.70 7.89
N GLU A 462 16.82 53.79 8.30
CA GLU A 462 17.19 52.42 8.65
C GLU A 462 17.10 51.54 7.41
N VAL A 463 18.25 51.02 6.96
CA VAL A 463 18.35 50.08 5.86
C VAL A 463 18.52 48.69 6.44
N LYS A 464 17.56 47.80 6.14
CA LYS A 464 17.66 46.37 6.45
C LYS A 464 18.12 45.62 5.21
N TRP A 465 18.94 44.60 5.42
CA TRP A 465 19.62 43.92 4.33
C TRP A 465 19.80 42.42 4.61
N ARG A 466 19.99 41.64 3.55
CA ARG A 466 20.43 40.24 3.56
C ARG A 466 21.67 40.10 2.68
N ASN A 467 22.60 39.21 3.03
CA ASN A 467 23.78 38.99 2.19
C ASN A 467 23.39 38.57 0.78
N TYR A 468 24.09 39.11 -0.21
CA TYR A 468 23.79 38.89 -1.62
C TYR A 468 24.82 37.96 -2.25
N ASP A 469 24.34 37.02 -3.03
CA ASP A 469 25.15 36.13 -3.85
C ASP A 469 24.39 35.82 -5.14
N GLU A 470 24.99 36.17 -6.28
CA GLU A 470 24.38 36.02 -7.59
C GLU A 470 24.14 34.56 -8.00
N ARG A 471 24.90 33.61 -7.42
CA ARG A 471 24.78 32.18 -7.74
C ARG A 471 23.41 31.61 -7.39
N LEU A 472 22.67 32.26 -6.49
CA LEU A 472 21.31 31.86 -6.13
C LEU A 472 20.31 32.01 -7.30
N TYR A 473 20.64 32.75 -8.35
CA TYR A 473 19.73 33.05 -9.46
C TYR A 473 20.04 32.25 -10.75
N SER A 474 20.69 31.09 -10.65
CA SER A 474 21.25 30.29 -11.76
C SER A 474 20.27 29.46 -12.62
N ASP A 475 18.95 29.53 -12.37
CA ASP A 475 17.93 28.60 -12.93
C ASP A 475 18.22 27.10 -12.72
N GLU A 476 19.10 26.76 -11.78
CA GLU A 476 19.46 25.38 -11.52
C GLU A 476 18.27 24.57 -10.98
N LEU A 477 18.17 23.32 -11.43
CA LEU A 477 17.13 22.39 -11.02
C LEU A 477 17.56 21.65 -9.75
N GLY A 478 16.62 21.44 -8.84
CA GLY A 478 16.83 20.64 -7.64
C GLY A 478 16.92 19.15 -7.98
N SER A 479 15.86 18.63 -8.58
CA SER A 479 15.79 17.27 -9.12
C SER A 479 15.62 17.30 -10.64
N LYS A 480 16.04 16.22 -11.29
CA LYS A 480 15.89 16.05 -12.75
C LYS A 480 14.58 15.39 -13.15
N GLU A 481 13.91 14.71 -12.21
CA GLU A 481 12.63 14.04 -12.44
C GLU A 481 11.67 14.27 -11.25
N PRO A 482 10.34 14.28 -11.50
CA PRO A 482 9.32 14.37 -10.46
C PRO A 482 9.11 13.01 -9.77
N LYS A 483 8.69 13.06 -8.50
CA LYS A 483 8.22 11.89 -7.75
C LYS A 483 6.70 11.92 -7.66
N VAL A 484 6.04 10.94 -8.28
CA VAL A 484 4.57 10.85 -8.26
C VAL A 484 4.10 10.40 -6.88
N LEU A 485 3.19 11.16 -6.26
CA LEU A 485 2.57 10.79 -4.99
C LEU A 485 1.41 9.82 -5.24
N VAL A 486 1.74 8.57 -5.55
CA VAL A 486 0.72 7.52 -5.70
C VAL A 486 0.41 6.94 -4.32
N SER A 487 -0.86 7.02 -3.92
CA SER A 487 -1.39 6.15 -2.87
C SER A 487 -1.30 4.71 -3.38
N THR A 488 -0.51 3.86 -2.74
CA THR A 488 -0.49 2.41 -2.99
C THR A 488 -1.77 1.77 -2.48
N LEU A 489 -2.93 2.21 -3.00
CA LEU A 489 -4.14 1.42 -2.93
C LEU A 489 -3.97 0.33 -3.98
N VAL A 490 -3.50 -0.82 -3.51
CA VAL A 490 -3.48 -2.06 -4.30
C VAL A 490 -4.92 -2.32 -4.71
N ASP A 491 -5.16 -2.52 -6.01
CA ASP A 491 -6.47 -2.91 -6.52
C ASP A 491 -6.88 -4.21 -5.83
N SER A 492 -7.74 -4.12 -4.82
CA SER A 492 -8.13 -5.26 -3.98
C SER A 492 -8.96 -6.29 -4.75
N ALA A 493 -9.38 -5.97 -5.99
CA ALA A 493 -10.05 -6.89 -6.89
C ALA A 493 -9.10 -7.52 -7.92
N ALA A 494 -7.85 -7.06 -8.02
CA ALA A 494 -6.84 -7.68 -8.87
C ALA A 494 -6.65 -9.14 -8.46
N THR A 495 -6.29 -9.98 -9.44
CA THR A 495 -6.03 -11.39 -9.19
C THR A 495 -4.79 -11.52 -8.30
N PRO A 496 -4.84 -12.29 -7.20
CA PRO A 496 -3.67 -12.52 -6.35
C PRO A 496 -2.50 -13.14 -7.11
N ASP A 497 -1.28 -12.92 -6.61
CA ASP A 497 -0.09 -13.60 -7.12
C ASP A 497 -0.20 -15.13 -6.96
N ASP A 498 0.44 -15.86 -7.87
CA ASP A 498 0.55 -17.31 -7.77
C ASP A 498 1.46 -17.71 -6.59
N VAL A 499 1.07 -18.76 -5.87
CA VAL A 499 1.78 -19.20 -4.66
C VAL A 499 3.16 -19.73 -5.03
N ARG A 500 4.19 -19.19 -4.39
CA ARG A 500 5.59 -19.56 -4.62
C ARG A 500 6.12 -20.49 -3.54
N ASN A 501 7.10 -21.32 -3.91
CA ASN A 501 7.82 -22.21 -2.99
C ASN A 501 6.91 -23.13 -2.15
N PHE A 502 5.78 -23.56 -2.70
CA PHE A 502 4.92 -24.55 -2.05
C PHE A 502 5.63 -25.89 -1.96
N ASN A 503 5.75 -26.40 -0.73
CA ASN A 503 6.44 -27.64 -0.45
C ASN A 503 5.71 -28.45 0.63
N VAL A 504 5.67 -29.76 0.45
CA VAL A 504 5.05 -30.73 1.33
C VAL A 504 6.10 -31.75 1.77
N VAL A 505 6.27 -31.90 3.09
CA VAL A 505 7.20 -32.86 3.67
C VAL A 505 6.49 -33.77 4.66
N GLN A 506 6.88 -35.04 4.68
CA GLN A 506 6.44 -35.98 5.70
C GLN A 506 7.30 -35.81 6.96
N SER A 507 6.63 -35.65 8.11
CA SER A 507 7.27 -35.75 9.43
C SER A 507 6.47 -36.74 10.28
N ASN A 508 7.04 -37.93 10.48
CA ASN A 508 6.38 -39.06 11.13
C ASN A 508 5.01 -39.38 10.48
N ASN A 509 3.91 -39.08 11.17
CA ASN A 509 2.53 -39.33 10.75
C ASN A 509 1.82 -38.07 10.21
N LEU A 510 2.53 -36.97 9.99
CA LEU A 510 1.98 -35.71 9.48
C LEU A 510 2.59 -35.31 8.13
N PHE A 511 1.75 -34.78 7.25
CA PHE A 511 2.21 -33.88 6.19
C PHE A 511 2.34 -32.47 6.75
N ASN A 512 3.48 -31.83 6.51
CA ASN A 512 3.71 -30.42 6.79
C ASN A 512 3.85 -29.68 5.46
N PHE A 513 2.98 -28.70 5.27
CA PHE A 513 2.93 -27.82 4.11
C PHE A 513 3.56 -26.49 4.49
N VAL A 514 4.43 -25.96 3.65
CA VAL A 514 5.03 -24.62 3.79
C VAL A 514 5.08 -23.95 2.42
N TRP A 515 4.87 -22.63 2.38
CA TRP A 515 5.03 -21.83 1.17
C TRP A 515 5.53 -20.42 1.50
N GLU A 516 5.92 -19.69 0.46
CA GLU A 516 6.27 -18.27 0.57
C GLU A 516 4.97 -17.44 0.62
N PRO A 517 4.82 -16.53 1.60
CA PRO A 517 3.69 -15.59 1.62
C PRO A 517 3.68 -14.69 0.38
N ASN A 518 2.48 -14.44 -0.16
CA ASN A 518 2.26 -13.42 -1.18
C ASN A 518 2.58 -12.01 -0.65
N THR A 519 2.77 -11.05 -1.57
CA THR A 519 3.07 -9.65 -1.23
C THR A 519 1.94 -8.97 -0.48
N ASP A 520 0.69 -9.36 -0.74
CA ASP A 520 -0.47 -8.90 0.02
C ASP A 520 -0.68 -9.78 1.26
N SER A 521 -0.59 -9.16 2.44
CA SER A 521 -0.73 -9.85 3.73
C SER A 521 -2.17 -10.26 4.06
N THR A 522 -3.15 -9.83 3.25
CA THR A 522 -4.56 -10.19 3.40
C THR A 522 -4.97 -11.41 2.57
N ASP A 523 -4.10 -11.88 1.67
CA ASP A 523 -4.33 -13.10 0.89
C ASP A 523 -4.45 -14.32 1.81
N THR A 524 -5.46 -15.14 1.53
CA THR A 524 -5.67 -16.43 2.19
C THR A 524 -5.40 -17.57 1.22
N TYR A 525 -5.10 -18.78 1.72
CA TYR A 525 -4.73 -19.91 0.86
C TYR A 525 -5.73 -21.07 0.97
N GLU A 526 -5.81 -21.84 -0.11
CA GLU A 526 -6.60 -23.07 -0.17
C GLU A 526 -5.75 -24.22 -0.73
N ILE A 527 -5.70 -25.31 0.03
CA ILE A 527 -4.99 -26.55 -0.33
C ILE A 527 -6.01 -27.61 -0.71
N ARG A 528 -5.75 -28.28 -1.84
CA ARG A 528 -6.55 -29.40 -2.35
C ARG A 528 -5.68 -30.61 -2.65
N MET A 529 -6.29 -31.80 -2.64
CA MET A 529 -5.64 -33.07 -2.96
C MET A 529 -6.34 -33.77 -4.13
N GLY A 530 -5.58 -34.10 -5.17
CA GLY A 530 -6.09 -34.80 -6.35
C GLY A 530 -5.26 -34.53 -7.61
N GLU A 531 -5.73 -35.08 -8.74
CA GLU A 531 -4.97 -35.05 -10.00
C GLU A 531 -4.87 -33.66 -10.64
N ARG A 532 -5.89 -32.81 -10.48
CA ARG A 532 -5.93 -31.44 -10.99
C ARG A 532 -6.67 -30.55 -10.02
N TRP A 533 -6.38 -29.25 -10.03
CA TRP A 533 -7.03 -28.26 -9.18
C TRP A 533 -8.57 -28.32 -9.28
N GLU A 534 -9.13 -28.42 -10.49
CA GLU A 534 -10.57 -28.35 -10.74
C GLU A 534 -11.35 -29.55 -10.18
N ASN A 535 -10.72 -30.72 -10.11
CA ASN A 535 -11.35 -31.98 -9.72
C ASN A 535 -10.80 -32.54 -8.38
N SER A 536 -10.00 -31.75 -7.67
CA SER A 536 -9.38 -32.14 -6.40
C SER A 536 -10.29 -31.87 -5.20
N THR A 537 -10.12 -32.67 -4.15
CA THR A 537 -10.86 -32.51 -2.90
C THR A 537 -10.22 -31.41 -2.05
N VAL A 538 -11.01 -30.48 -1.54
CA VAL A 538 -10.52 -29.43 -0.64
C VAL A 538 -10.12 -30.04 0.70
N ILE A 539 -8.87 -29.83 1.10
CA ILE A 539 -8.37 -30.21 2.44
C ILE A 539 -8.65 -29.08 3.42
N LYS A 540 -8.23 -27.87 3.05
CA LYS A 540 -8.34 -26.70 3.90
C LYS A 540 -8.44 -25.44 3.07
N SER A 541 -9.38 -24.58 3.41
CA SER A 541 -9.60 -23.27 2.80
C SER A 541 -9.38 -22.15 3.81
N ARG A 542 -9.14 -20.92 3.32
CA ARG A 542 -8.98 -19.70 4.12
C ARG A 542 -7.87 -19.82 5.17
N ILE A 543 -6.71 -20.33 4.75
CA ILE A 543 -5.53 -20.41 5.60
C ILE A 543 -4.88 -19.02 5.60
N ASN A 544 -4.70 -18.43 6.79
CA ASN A 544 -4.10 -17.09 6.95
C ASN A 544 -2.61 -17.15 7.31
N GLU A 545 -2.08 -18.34 7.53
CA GLU A 545 -0.66 -18.58 7.76
C GLU A 545 -0.01 -19.12 6.47
N ASN A 546 1.32 -19.15 6.43
CA ASN A 546 2.08 -19.72 5.30
C ASN A 546 2.50 -21.18 5.53
N LYS A 547 1.78 -21.87 6.42
CA LYS A 547 2.01 -23.27 6.79
C LYS A 547 0.71 -23.96 7.15
N TYR A 548 0.68 -25.28 7.01
CA TYR A 548 -0.41 -26.13 7.44
C TYR A 548 0.11 -27.53 7.75
N SER A 549 -0.61 -28.29 8.59
CA SER A 549 -0.27 -29.69 8.86
C SER A 549 -1.52 -30.56 8.89
N MET A 550 -1.42 -31.80 8.41
CA MET A 550 -2.49 -32.79 8.47
C MET A 550 -1.95 -34.20 8.68
N GLU A 551 -2.77 -35.10 9.22
CA GLU A 551 -2.41 -36.52 9.33
C GLU A 551 -2.36 -37.22 7.98
N ILE A 552 -1.41 -38.13 7.82
CA ILE A 552 -1.24 -38.92 6.61
C ILE A 552 -2.32 -39.99 6.56
N PRO A 553 -3.19 -40.00 5.52
CA PRO A 553 -4.34 -40.89 5.51
C PRO A 553 -3.97 -42.34 5.17
N THR A 554 -3.06 -42.55 4.22
CA THR A 554 -2.63 -43.86 3.73
C THR A 554 -1.21 -43.76 3.15
N ASN A 555 -0.56 -44.90 2.91
CA ASN A 555 0.68 -44.94 2.16
C ASN A 555 0.38 -44.82 0.66
N GLY A 556 1.25 -44.15 -0.09
CA GLY A 556 1.07 -43.94 -1.52
C GLY A 556 1.58 -42.59 -2.02
N LEU A 557 1.27 -42.32 -3.29
CA LEU A 557 1.63 -41.06 -3.96
C LEU A 557 0.50 -40.04 -3.81
N PHE A 558 0.82 -38.84 -3.35
CA PHE A 558 -0.13 -37.75 -3.15
C PHE A 558 0.26 -36.53 -3.97
N LYS A 559 -0.75 -35.90 -4.57
CA LYS A 559 -0.62 -34.65 -5.32
C LYS A 559 -1.42 -33.55 -4.63
N PHE A 560 -0.74 -32.49 -4.24
CA PHE A 560 -1.32 -31.35 -3.56
C PHE A 560 -1.24 -30.11 -4.41
N TRP A 561 -2.32 -29.35 -4.41
CA TRP A 561 -2.42 -28.10 -5.14
C TRP A 561 -2.75 -26.96 -4.18
N ILE A 562 -2.18 -25.79 -4.44
CA ILE A 562 -2.46 -24.58 -3.67
C ILE A 562 -2.75 -23.38 -4.59
N LYS A 563 -3.71 -22.54 -4.17
CA LYS A 563 -3.97 -21.21 -4.75
C LYS A 563 -4.16 -20.17 -3.65
N ALA A 564 -3.75 -18.94 -3.94
CA ALA A 564 -4.06 -17.78 -3.11
C ALA A 564 -5.46 -17.24 -3.44
N PHE A 565 -6.10 -16.57 -2.48
CA PHE A 565 -7.46 -16.07 -2.53
C PHE A 565 -7.61 -14.78 -1.71
N ASN A 566 -7.97 -13.67 -2.35
CA ASN A 566 -8.13 -12.35 -1.72
C ASN A 566 -9.57 -12.06 -1.23
N GLY A 567 -10.44 -13.06 -1.20
CA GLY A 567 -11.86 -12.87 -0.89
C GLY A 567 -12.78 -12.71 -2.11
N TYR A 568 -12.23 -12.34 -3.27
CA TYR A 568 -12.96 -12.19 -4.53
C TYR A 568 -12.50 -13.18 -5.60
N ASN A 569 -11.18 -13.25 -5.86
CA ASN A 569 -10.56 -14.01 -6.93
C ASN A 569 -9.48 -14.95 -6.39
N TYR A 570 -9.30 -16.10 -7.05
CA TYR A 570 -8.13 -16.97 -6.84
C TYR A 570 -6.97 -16.51 -7.71
N SER A 571 -5.73 -16.82 -7.32
CA SER A 571 -4.55 -16.66 -8.17
C SER A 571 -4.75 -17.28 -9.56
N LYS A 572 -3.96 -16.87 -10.55
CA LYS A 572 -4.20 -17.31 -11.94
C LYS A 572 -3.93 -18.81 -12.07
N ASN A 573 -2.76 -19.26 -11.65
CA ASN A 573 -2.31 -20.65 -11.74
C ASN A 573 -2.33 -21.33 -10.37
N ALA A 574 -2.49 -22.65 -10.37
CA ALA A 574 -2.33 -23.48 -9.18
C ALA A 574 -0.91 -24.03 -9.13
N THR A 575 -0.31 -24.02 -7.94
CA THR A 575 1.03 -24.57 -7.71
C THR A 575 0.90 -26.00 -7.21
N LEU A 576 1.64 -26.93 -7.82
CA LEU A 576 1.62 -28.36 -7.51
C LEU A 576 2.84 -28.74 -6.67
N ASP A 577 2.62 -29.56 -5.65
CA ASP A 577 3.67 -30.38 -5.08
C ASP A 577 3.24 -31.84 -4.91
N VAL A 578 4.20 -32.76 -5.02
CA VAL A 578 3.97 -34.21 -5.02
C VAL A 578 4.84 -34.85 -3.95
N ILE A 579 4.27 -35.80 -3.20
CA ILE A 579 5.01 -36.56 -2.19
C ILE A 579 4.64 -38.04 -2.26
N SER A 580 5.62 -38.91 -2.06
CA SER A 580 5.42 -40.36 -1.98
C SER A 580 5.68 -40.84 -0.56
N VAL A 581 4.66 -41.43 0.06
CA VAL A 581 4.74 -42.04 1.40
C VAL A 581 4.94 -43.54 1.25
N ASP A 582 6.14 -44.04 1.56
CA ASP A 582 6.43 -45.48 1.63
C ASP A 582 5.82 -46.12 2.88
N SER A 583 6.01 -45.48 4.03
CA SER A 583 5.53 -45.96 5.33
C SER A 583 5.28 -44.80 6.29
N ILE A 584 4.40 -45.04 7.27
CA ILE A 584 4.10 -44.12 8.36
C ILE A 584 4.78 -44.70 9.62
N PRO A 585 5.94 -44.16 10.05
CA PRO A 585 6.68 -44.71 11.16
C PRO A 585 5.90 -44.62 12.47
N SER A 586 5.88 -45.70 13.26
CA SER A 586 5.34 -45.67 14.62
C SER A 586 6.34 -45.03 15.59
N MET A 587 5.82 -44.45 16.68
CA MET A 587 6.68 -43.89 17.73
C MET A 587 7.53 -44.95 18.44
N ASN A 588 7.09 -46.22 18.43
CA ASN A 588 7.77 -47.37 19.02
C ASN A 588 7.62 -48.58 18.10
N GLU A 589 8.66 -49.41 17.95
CA GLU A 589 8.63 -50.65 17.18
C GLU A 589 8.12 -51.80 18.05
N VAL A 590 6.95 -52.32 17.71
CA VAL A 590 6.31 -53.42 18.46
C VAL A 590 5.97 -54.55 17.51
N VAL A 591 6.55 -55.73 17.75
CA VAL A 591 6.20 -56.96 17.03
C VAL A 591 4.94 -57.53 17.64
N LYS A 592 3.85 -57.53 16.87
CA LYS A 592 2.59 -58.19 17.26
C LYS A 592 2.53 -59.60 16.69
N LEU A 593 2.32 -60.58 17.57
CA LEU A 593 2.10 -61.97 17.22
C LEU A 593 0.65 -62.32 17.53
N ASN A 594 -0.14 -62.62 16.50
CA ASN A 594 -1.50 -63.13 16.66
C ASN A 594 -1.47 -64.65 16.69
N ILE A 595 -1.59 -65.23 17.89
CA ILE A 595 -1.31 -66.66 18.10
C ILE A 595 -2.38 -67.56 17.48
N LEU A 596 -3.57 -67.00 17.21
CA LEU A 596 -4.72 -67.75 16.68
C LEU A 596 -5.00 -67.49 15.19
N GLU A 597 -4.24 -66.62 14.52
CA GLU A 597 -4.49 -66.26 13.11
C GLU A 597 -4.21 -67.42 12.15
N ASP A 598 -3.13 -68.15 12.39
CA ASP A 598 -2.72 -69.33 11.62
C ASP A 598 -2.39 -70.48 12.57
N ILE A 599 -3.40 -71.23 12.99
CA ILE A 599 -3.27 -72.32 13.97
C ILE A 599 -2.60 -73.53 13.29
N SER A 600 -1.26 -73.56 13.27
CA SER A 600 -0.46 -74.64 12.67
C SER A 600 0.29 -75.50 13.68
N GLY A 601 0.06 -75.26 14.98
CA GLY A 601 0.61 -76.06 16.08
C GLY A 601 -0.08 -77.42 16.28
N GLN A 602 0.27 -78.10 17.36
CA GLN A 602 -0.32 -79.38 17.74
C GLN A 602 -1.54 -79.18 18.65
N LEU A 603 -2.72 -79.56 18.17
CA LEU A 603 -3.94 -79.62 18.98
C LEU A 603 -4.11 -81.02 19.55
N ASP A 604 -4.40 -81.10 20.84
CA ASP A 604 -4.89 -82.32 21.46
C ASP A 604 -6.21 -82.80 20.80
N GLU A 605 -6.47 -84.11 20.87
CA GLU A 605 -7.66 -84.73 20.28
C GLU A 605 -8.96 -84.19 20.88
N THR A 606 -8.89 -83.58 22.06
CA THR A 606 -9.98 -82.93 22.81
C THR A 606 -10.25 -81.48 22.39
N LEU A 607 -9.46 -80.88 21.49
CA LEU A 607 -9.61 -79.49 21.04
C LEU A 607 -9.99 -79.35 19.57
N ARG A 608 -10.68 -78.27 19.23
CA ARG A 608 -11.03 -77.91 17.85
C ARG A 608 -10.68 -76.45 17.56
N ALA A 609 -9.93 -76.25 16.48
CA ALA A 609 -9.73 -74.93 15.89
C ALA A 609 -10.89 -74.59 14.93
N TYR A 610 -11.42 -73.38 15.00
CA TYR A 610 -12.45 -72.89 14.07
C TYR A 610 -12.42 -71.36 13.99
N ARG A 611 -12.31 -70.78 12.78
CA ARG A 611 -12.33 -69.32 12.54
C ARG A 611 -11.46 -68.51 13.52
N ASN A 612 -10.17 -68.86 13.62
CA ASN A 612 -9.19 -68.21 14.50
C ASN A 612 -9.54 -68.26 16.00
N THR A 613 -10.30 -69.28 16.41
CA THR A 613 -10.60 -69.58 17.82
C THR A 613 -10.25 -71.03 18.14
N ILE A 614 -9.94 -71.30 19.40
CA ILE A 614 -9.72 -72.66 19.93
C ILE A 614 -10.80 -72.95 20.96
N LYS A 615 -11.49 -74.07 20.81
CA LYS A 615 -12.53 -74.52 21.74
C LYS A 615 -12.36 -75.99 22.10
N LEU A 616 -12.98 -76.41 23.21
CA LEU A 616 -13.08 -77.83 23.55
C LEU A 616 -14.04 -78.54 22.60
N LYS A 617 -13.66 -79.74 22.15
CA LYS A 617 -14.53 -80.63 21.38
C LYS A 617 -15.68 -81.10 22.26
N GLU A 618 -16.78 -81.38 21.58
CA GLU A 618 -17.97 -81.97 22.17
C GLU A 618 -17.67 -83.43 22.57
N ASP A 619 -17.86 -83.78 23.86
CA ASP A 619 -17.69 -85.13 24.42
C ASP A 619 -19.02 -85.91 24.37
N SER A 620 -20.12 -85.26 24.71
CA SER A 620 -21.46 -85.83 24.56
C SER A 620 -22.52 -84.77 24.25
N VAL A 621 -23.56 -85.16 23.50
CA VAL A 621 -24.68 -84.28 23.14
C VAL A 621 -25.75 -84.35 24.23
N LEU A 622 -26.25 -83.19 24.65
CA LEU A 622 -27.37 -83.07 25.60
C LEU A 622 -28.72 -83.05 24.86
N TRP A 623 -29.74 -83.66 25.46
CA TRP A 623 -31.11 -83.68 24.94
C TRP A 623 -32.07 -83.00 25.93
N GLU A 624 -33.12 -82.35 25.42
CA GLU A 624 -34.10 -81.64 26.23
C GLU A 624 -34.89 -82.65 27.07
N ASN A 625 -35.18 -82.30 28.33
CA ASN A 625 -36.11 -83.06 29.16
C ASN A 625 -37.06 -82.10 29.90
N LEU A 626 -38.12 -82.66 30.49
CA LEU A 626 -39.17 -81.90 31.19
C LEU A 626 -38.66 -81.11 32.42
N GLU A 627 -37.46 -81.39 32.93
CA GLU A 627 -36.87 -80.72 34.09
C GLU A 627 -35.95 -79.55 33.69
N ASN A 628 -35.28 -79.62 32.54
CA ASN A 628 -34.37 -78.60 32.01
C ASN A 628 -34.87 -78.07 30.65
N ASN A 629 -35.83 -77.13 30.69
CA ASN A 629 -36.38 -76.47 29.50
C ASN A 629 -35.46 -75.33 29.03
N TRP A 630 -35.10 -75.33 27.74
CA TRP A 630 -34.05 -74.48 27.18
C TRP A 630 -34.46 -73.02 26.86
N ALA A 631 -35.68 -72.60 27.21
CA ALA A 631 -36.19 -71.26 26.91
C ALA A 631 -35.57 -70.12 27.77
N ASN A 632 -34.81 -70.42 28.84
CA ASN A 632 -34.33 -69.43 29.81
C ASN A 632 -32.79 -69.30 29.92
N SER A 633 -32.01 -69.90 29.03
CA SER A 633 -30.54 -69.89 29.11
C SER A 633 -29.95 -69.28 27.84
N GLY A 634 -29.14 -68.22 27.99
CA GLY A 634 -28.60 -67.43 26.89
C GLY A 634 -27.85 -68.23 25.81
N SER A 635 -27.66 -67.59 24.65
CA SER A 635 -27.28 -68.10 23.32
C SER A 635 -25.97 -68.88 23.16
N TYR A 636 -25.40 -69.47 24.21
CA TYR A 636 -24.04 -70.02 24.20
C TYR A 636 -23.92 -71.47 23.68
N TYR A 637 -25.05 -72.17 23.43
CA TYR A 637 -25.07 -73.63 23.17
C TYR A 637 -25.64 -74.07 21.81
N SER A 638 -25.62 -73.24 20.76
CA SER A 638 -26.14 -73.65 19.44
C SER A 638 -25.04 -73.80 18.38
N ASN A 639 -24.96 -74.98 17.74
CA ASN A 639 -24.30 -75.13 16.44
C ASN A 639 -25.00 -76.23 15.62
N GLY A 640 -25.51 -75.89 14.43
CA GLY A 640 -26.07 -76.85 13.48
C GLY A 640 -27.42 -77.50 13.86
N GLY A 641 -28.21 -76.89 14.74
CA GLY A 641 -29.54 -77.39 15.11
C GLY A 641 -29.57 -78.46 16.21
N ILE A 642 -28.42 -78.74 16.84
CA ILE A 642 -28.28 -79.55 18.05
C ILE A 642 -27.92 -78.59 19.20
N TRP A 643 -28.64 -78.64 20.32
CA TRP A 643 -28.49 -77.69 21.44
C TRP A 643 -27.85 -78.38 22.66
N GLY A 644 -26.69 -77.87 23.07
CA GLY A 644 -25.96 -78.32 24.26
C GLY A 644 -25.09 -79.56 24.03
N ALA A 645 -23.79 -79.42 24.31
CA ALA A 645 -22.89 -80.56 24.43
C ALA A 645 -22.04 -80.37 25.68
N ASN A 646 -21.88 -81.44 26.46
CA ASN A 646 -20.79 -81.50 27.41
C ASN A 646 -19.50 -81.55 26.60
N VAL A 647 -18.52 -80.76 27.00
CA VAL A 647 -17.19 -80.77 26.39
C VAL A 647 -16.21 -81.55 27.25
N PHE A 648 -15.09 -81.97 26.67
CA PHE A 648 -13.99 -82.54 27.45
C PHE A 648 -13.56 -81.60 28.58
N SER A 649 -13.18 -82.16 29.73
CA SER A 649 -12.82 -81.38 30.92
C SER A 649 -11.50 -80.59 30.77
N SER A 650 -10.68 -80.94 29.79
CA SER A 650 -9.44 -80.24 29.48
C SER A 650 -8.99 -80.51 28.05
N GLY A 651 -8.24 -79.58 27.47
CA GLY A 651 -7.55 -79.79 26.21
C GLY A 651 -6.36 -78.85 26.08
N VAL A 652 -5.28 -79.34 25.46
CA VAL A 652 -4.01 -78.62 25.34
C VAL A 652 -3.68 -78.34 23.87
N TYR A 653 -3.38 -77.08 23.56
CA TYR A 653 -2.80 -76.66 22.30
C TYR A 653 -1.36 -76.22 22.50
N GLN A 654 -0.44 -76.78 21.72
CA GLN A 654 0.93 -76.27 21.62
C GLN A 654 1.09 -75.56 20.30
N SER A 655 1.38 -74.25 20.33
CA SER A 655 1.54 -73.45 19.14
C SER A 655 2.76 -73.86 18.33
N GLN A 656 2.76 -73.45 17.05
CA GLN A 656 3.98 -73.33 16.28
C GLN A 656 4.98 -72.39 16.94
N VAL A 657 6.22 -72.41 16.44
CA VAL A 657 7.27 -71.47 16.83
C VAL A 657 7.06 -70.13 16.12
N PHE A 658 7.16 -69.05 16.87
CA PHE A 658 7.18 -67.68 16.37
C PHE A 658 8.61 -67.13 16.46
N ASP A 659 9.11 -66.55 15.36
CA ASP A 659 10.43 -65.92 15.27
C ASP A 659 10.28 -64.38 15.22
N ILE A 660 10.83 -63.69 16.22
CA ILE A 660 10.88 -62.21 16.23
C ILE A 660 12.05 -61.64 15.41
N GLY A 661 12.97 -62.50 14.99
CA GLY A 661 14.03 -62.26 13.99
C GLY A 661 15.45 -62.17 14.57
N ALA A 662 15.60 -61.72 15.82
CA ALA A 662 16.87 -61.65 16.53
C ALA A 662 16.68 -61.84 18.04
N SER A 663 17.74 -62.22 18.74
CA SER A 663 17.76 -62.30 20.19
C SER A 663 17.94 -60.89 20.76
N LEU A 664 16.84 -60.29 21.22
CA LEU A 664 16.80 -58.90 21.69
C LEU A 664 16.23 -58.84 23.11
N GLU A 665 16.71 -57.88 23.92
CA GLU A 665 16.06 -57.53 25.17
C GLU A 665 14.78 -56.76 24.84
N SER A 666 13.62 -57.30 25.20
CA SER A 666 12.32 -56.79 24.78
C SER A 666 11.28 -56.91 25.89
N VAL A 667 10.40 -55.93 25.99
CA VAL A 667 9.27 -55.98 26.92
C VAL A 667 8.12 -56.71 26.26
N VAL A 668 7.72 -57.84 26.84
CA VAL A 668 6.65 -58.68 26.31
C VAL A 668 5.38 -58.46 27.11
N SER A 669 4.28 -58.21 26.42
CA SER A 669 2.94 -58.16 27.01
C SER A 669 2.01 -59.13 26.30
N PHE A 670 1.10 -59.71 27.08
CA PHE A 670 0.18 -60.76 26.64
C PHE A 670 -1.25 -60.27 26.84
N ASP A 671 -2.07 -60.33 25.79
CA ASP A 671 -3.49 -59.99 25.85
C ASP A 671 -4.29 -61.16 25.27
N TYR A 672 -5.20 -61.71 26.08
CA TYR A 672 -6.05 -62.82 25.63
C TYR A 672 -7.47 -62.66 26.16
N HIS A 673 -8.41 -63.16 25.37
CA HIS A 673 -9.82 -63.18 25.72
C HIS A 673 -10.39 -64.57 25.47
N PHE A 674 -11.12 -65.09 26.46
CA PHE A 674 -11.87 -66.33 26.33
C PHE A 674 -13.29 -66.14 26.84
N THR A 675 -14.21 -66.94 26.32
CA THR A 675 -15.60 -66.97 26.75
C THR A 675 -15.91 -68.32 27.40
N SER A 676 -16.72 -68.29 28.46
CA SER A 676 -17.29 -69.46 29.12
C SER A 676 -18.60 -69.06 29.80
N ALA A 677 -19.56 -69.98 29.88
CA ALA A 677 -20.78 -69.80 30.67
C ALA A 677 -20.60 -70.22 32.14
N ASP A 678 -19.49 -70.89 32.46
CA ASP A 678 -19.10 -71.27 33.81
C ASP A 678 -17.90 -70.43 34.24
N GLU A 679 -18.08 -69.66 35.32
CA GLU A 679 -17.06 -68.78 35.91
C GLU A 679 -15.90 -69.56 36.56
N GLN A 680 -16.06 -70.87 36.78
CA GLN A 680 -15.00 -71.75 37.29
C GLN A 680 -14.04 -72.24 36.20
N ASN A 681 -14.39 -72.04 34.92
CA ASN A 681 -13.54 -72.42 33.80
C ASN A 681 -12.44 -71.39 33.61
N ASP A 682 -11.28 -71.86 33.18
CA ASP A 682 -10.13 -71.00 32.95
C ASP A 682 -9.28 -71.46 31.76
N VAL A 683 -8.46 -70.53 31.28
CA VAL A 683 -7.46 -70.78 30.25
C VAL A 683 -6.10 -70.49 30.85
N LEU A 684 -5.28 -71.54 30.97
CA LEU A 684 -3.90 -71.44 31.42
C LEU A 684 -3.00 -71.34 30.20
N ILE A 685 -2.28 -70.22 30.08
CA ILE A 685 -1.30 -70.00 29.01
C ILE A 685 0.10 -70.06 29.62
N GLU A 686 0.87 -71.00 29.12
CA GLU A 686 2.30 -71.13 29.38
C GLU A 686 3.06 -70.74 28.11
N TRP A 687 4.27 -70.25 28.27
CA TRP A 687 5.17 -69.97 27.16
C TRP A 687 6.56 -70.49 27.45
N ALA A 688 7.28 -70.79 26.37
CA ALA A 688 8.68 -71.15 26.38
C ALA A 688 9.39 -70.36 25.27
N TYR A 689 10.60 -69.89 25.56
CA TYR A 689 11.37 -69.05 24.66
C TYR A 689 12.81 -69.54 24.49
N SER A 690 13.44 -69.19 23.38
CA SER A 690 14.76 -69.68 22.96
C SER A 690 15.49 -68.62 22.11
N ASP A 691 16.82 -68.65 22.13
CA ASP A 691 17.66 -67.79 21.29
C ASP A 691 18.02 -68.48 19.95
N ASP A 692 18.02 -69.81 19.92
CA ASP A 692 18.59 -70.64 18.84
C ASP A 692 17.59 -71.59 18.16
N ASN A 693 16.34 -71.64 18.63
CA ASN A 693 15.27 -72.56 18.16
C ASN A 693 15.54 -74.05 18.49
N GLU A 694 16.53 -74.34 19.33
CA GLU A 694 16.88 -75.69 19.77
C GLU A 694 16.71 -75.83 21.28
N ASN A 695 17.31 -74.91 22.04
CA ASN A 695 17.30 -74.88 23.50
C ASN A 695 16.22 -73.91 24.00
N TYR A 696 15.11 -74.46 24.48
CA TYR A 696 14.01 -73.69 25.05
C TYR A 696 14.09 -73.62 26.57
N SER A 697 13.62 -72.52 27.14
CA SER A 697 13.33 -72.42 28.57
C SER A 697 12.30 -73.47 28.99
N ASP A 698 12.27 -73.76 30.29
CA ASP A 698 11.11 -74.44 30.87
C ASP A 698 9.81 -73.66 30.58
N TRP A 699 8.70 -74.38 30.49
CA TRP A 699 7.38 -73.78 30.35
C TRP A 699 7.05 -72.96 31.60
N LYS A 700 6.73 -71.68 31.40
CA LYS A 700 6.36 -70.74 32.47
C LYS A 700 5.00 -70.14 32.17
N ILE A 701 4.20 -69.86 33.20
CA ILE A 701 2.97 -69.09 33.05
C ILE A 701 3.33 -67.72 32.47
N ILE A 702 2.53 -67.24 31.50
CA ILE A 702 2.75 -65.92 30.88
C ILE A 702 2.77 -64.82 31.96
N ASN A 703 3.76 -63.94 31.87
CA ASN A 703 3.89 -62.79 32.74
C ASN A 703 4.50 -61.63 31.94
N THR A 704 3.91 -60.45 32.03
CA THR A 704 4.43 -59.26 31.35
C THR A 704 5.75 -58.83 32.00
N GLY A 705 6.78 -58.60 31.20
CA GLY A 705 8.12 -58.28 31.70
C GLY A 705 9.18 -58.14 30.61
N SER A 706 10.42 -57.84 31.00
CA SER A 706 11.58 -57.80 30.10
C SER A 706 12.18 -59.20 29.96
N TYR A 707 12.40 -59.64 28.71
CA TYR A 707 12.96 -60.93 28.37
C TYR A 707 13.95 -60.79 27.22
N ILE A 708 14.96 -61.67 27.18
CA ILE A 708 15.87 -61.82 26.05
C ILE A 708 15.54 -63.14 25.36
N PHE A 709 15.08 -63.08 24.11
CA PHE A 709 14.76 -64.26 23.29
C PHE A 709 14.66 -63.90 21.81
N ARG A 710 14.66 -64.92 20.94
CA ARG A 710 14.34 -64.78 19.50
C ARG A 710 13.10 -65.59 19.08
N TYR A 711 12.99 -66.79 19.61
CA TYR A 711 11.92 -67.73 19.29
C TYR A 711 11.03 -67.89 20.51
N CYS A 712 9.71 -67.89 20.32
CA CYS A 712 8.77 -68.22 21.38
C CYS A 712 7.70 -69.19 20.89
N LYS A 713 7.15 -69.96 21.81
CA LYS A 713 6.03 -70.87 21.58
C LYS A 713 5.16 -70.92 22.82
N PHE A 714 3.89 -71.26 22.61
CA PHE A 714 2.85 -71.17 23.62
C PHE A 714 2.20 -72.53 23.83
N LYS A 715 1.88 -72.83 25.08
CA LYS A 715 1.10 -74.00 25.48
C LYS A 715 -0.14 -73.49 26.19
N ILE A 716 -1.27 -73.70 25.55
CA ILE A 716 -2.57 -73.18 25.96
C ILE A 716 -3.40 -74.36 26.46
N THR A 717 -3.82 -74.33 27.72
CA THR A 717 -4.67 -75.35 28.33
C THR A 717 -6.03 -74.74 28.62
N LEU A 718 -7.07 -75.20 27.93
CA LEU A 718 -8.46 -74.87 28.25
C LEU A 718 -8.94 -75.87 29.29
N ARG A 719 -9.49 -75.41 30.42
CA ARG A 719 -10.07 -76.27 31.45
C ARG A 719 -11.55 -76.00 31.61
N SER A 720 -12.30 -77.08 31.78
CA SER A 720 -13.74 -77.07 32.00
C SER A 720 -14.10 -77.92 33.21
N GLN A 721 -14.62 -77.29 34.27
CA GLN A 721 -14.93 -77.97 35.53
C GLN A 721 -16.25 -78.75 35.45
N ASN A 722 -17.31 -78.11 34.94
CA ASN A 722 -18.65 -78.70 34.83
C ASN A 722 -18.99 -79.13 33.38
N ASN A 723 -17.97 -79.45 32.58
CA ASN A 723 -18.11 -79.79 31.15
C ASN A 723 -18.82 -78.72 30.31
N VAL A 724 -18.79 -77.46 30.77
CA VAL A 724 -19.29 -76.27 30.07
C VAL A 724 -18.26 -75.77 29.06
N GLN A 725 -18.72 -75.28 27.91
CA GLN A 725 -17.85 -74.87 26.81
C GLN A 725 -16.93 -73.69 27.17
N THR A 726 -15.65 -73.81 26.83
CA THR A 726 -14.64 -72.74 26.96
C THR A 726 -14.04 -72.48 25.58
N VAL A 727 -14.06 -71.22 25.14
CA VAL A 727 -13.54 -70.82 23.82
C VAL A 727 -12.53 -69.70 23.99
N LEU A 728 -11.29 -69.91 23.56
CA LEU A 728 -10.31 -68.84 23.42
C LEU A 728 -10.56 -68.11 22.11
N THR A 729 -10.94 -66.84 22.20
CA THR A 729 -11.39 -66.02 21.05
C THR A 729 -10.32 -65.07 20.53
N ASN A 730 -9.37 -64.68 21.38
CA ASN A 730 -8.23 -63.85 20.98
C ASN A 730 -7.03 -64.21 21.85
N PHE A 731 -5.83 -64.23 21.25
CA PHE A 731 -4.58 -64.19 21.98
C PHE A 731 -3.52 -63.47 21.14
N THR A 732 -3.15 -62.26 21.58
CA THR A 732 -2.14 -61.42 20.95
C THR A 732 -0.98 -61.20 21.90
N VAL A 733 0.23 -61.34 21.39
CA VAL A 733 1.48 -61.04 22.12
C VAL A 733 2.11 -59.81 21.49
N SER A 734 2.39 -58.79 22.29
CA SER A 734 3.09 -57.59 21.84
C SER A 734 4.49 -57.59 22.43
N VAL A 735 5.49 -57.64 21.56
CA VAL A 735 6.92 -57.62 21.90
C VAL A 735 7.47 -56.25 21.52
N ASP A 736 7.75 -55.43 22.53
CA ASP A 736 8.39 -54.12 22.40
C ASP A 736 9.89 -54.31 22.20
N VAL A 737 10.34 -54.14 20.95
CA VAL A 737 11.72 -54.40 20.51
C VAL A 737 12.51 -53.10 20.52
N PRO A 738 13.85 -53.14 20.74
CA PRO A 738 14.64 -51.93 20.79
C PRO A 738 14.63 -51.19 19.45
N ASP A 739 14.11 -49.95 19.48
CA ASP A 739 14.09 -49.06 18.33
C ASP A 739 15.51 -48.75 17.81
N ARG A 740 15.67 -48.88 16.48
CA ARG A 740 16.84 -48.44 15.73
C ARG A 740 16.44 -47.37 14.73
N ASP A 741 17.20 -46.28 14.73
CA ASP A 741 17.00 -45.13 13.85
C ASP A 741 18.29 -44.86 13.06
N LEU A 742 18.18 -44.76 11.74
CA LEU A 742 19.27 -44.46 10.83
C LEU A 742 18.91 -43.21 10.03
N ASN A 743 19.71 -42.15 10.18
CA ASN A 743 19.57 -40.91 9.44
C ASN A 743 20.76 -40.74 8.48
N LEU A 744 20.47 -40.47 7.21
CA LEU A 744 21.45 -40.33 6.14
C LEU A 744 21.17 -39.06 5.33
N GLU A 745 22.22 -38.35 4.95
CA GLU A 745 22.17 -37.31 3.91
C GLU A 745 22.74 -37.91 2.64
N LEU A 746 21.95 -37.90 1.57
CA LEU A 746 22.24 -38.62 0.33
C LEU A 746 22.07 -37.70 -0.88
N GLU A 747 22.74 -38.04 -1.97
CA GLU A 747 22.63 -37.36 -3.26
C GLU A 747 22.42 -38.40 -4.36
N ILE A 748 21.31 -38.29 -5.10
CA ILE A 748 21.05 -39.08 -6.29
C ILE A 748 21.66 -38.34 -7.47
N THR A 749 22.81 -38.80 -7.95
CA THR A 749 23.56 -38.19 -9.05
C THR A 749 23.19 -38.76 -10.43
N GLU A 750 22.63 -39.96 -10.48
CA GLU A 750 22.25 -40.66 -11.70
C GLU A 750 20.75 -40.96 -11.74
N LYS A 751 20.13 -40.84 -12.92
CA LYS A 751 18.69 -41.06 -13.13
C LYS A 751 18.23 -42.51 -12.91
N GLU A 752 19.16 -43.45 -12.87
CA GLU A 752 18.86 -44.86 -12.60
C GLU A 752 18.39 -45.08 -11.15
N GLY A 753 18.81 -44.23 -10.21
CA GLY A 753 18.49 -44.32 -8.78
C GLY A 753 19.72 -44.64 -7.92
N LEU A 754 19.51 -44.70 -6.61
CA LEU A 754 20.56 -44.97 -5.62
C LEU A 754 20.20 -46.21 -4.79
N LYS A 755 21.15 -47.13 -4.67
CA LYS A 755 21.06 -48.24 -3.72
C LYS A 755 21.66 -47.82 -2.38
N ILE A 756 20.89 -47.96 -1.32
CA ILE A 756 21.29 -47.64 0.05
C ILE A 756 21.40 -48.94 0.82
N GLU A 757 22.54 -49.17 1.46
CA GLU A 757 22.76 -50.36 2.28
C GLU A 757 22.64 -50.01 3.76
N TYR A 758 21.99 -50.89 4.50
CA TYR A 758 21.75 -50.78 5.94
C TYR A 758 21.63 -52.19 6.54
N SER A 759 21.34 -52.28 7.83
CA SER A 759 21.17 -53.58 8.50
C SER A 759 20.07 -53.46 9.54
N PHE A 760 18.90 -54.02 9.26
CA PHE A 760 17.78 -54.16 10.17
C PHE A 760 17.37 -55.64 10.24
N ILE A 761 16.63 -56.03 11.27
CA ILE A 761 16.12 -57.39 11.41
C ILE A 761 14.96 -57.63 10.42
N ARG A 762 14.10 -56.63 10.24
CA ARG A 762 13.01 -56.61 9.25
C ARG A 762 13.11 -55.36 8.36
N PRO A 763 12.45 -55.33 7.18
CA PRO A 763 12.44 -54.13 6.34
C PRO A 763 11.97 -52.90 7.13
N PRO A 764 12.77 -51.83 7.22
CA PRO A 764 12.44 -50.66 8.03
C PRO A 764 11.35 -49.81 7.37
N SER A 765 10.75 -48.93 8.18
CA SER A 765 9.97 -47.79 7.71
C SER A 765 10.93 -46.70 7.22
N ILE A 766 10.77 -46.25 5.98
CA ILE A 766 11.65 -45.27 5.35
C ILE A 766 10.86 -43.99 5.05
N VAL A 767 11.40 -42.86 5.52
CA VAL A 767 10.96 -41.51 5.14
C VAL A 767 12.10 -40.84 4.40
N ALA A 768 11.84 -40.36 3.19
CA ALA A 768 12.81 -39.66 2.35
C ALA A 768 12.30 -38.26 2.02
N THR A 769 13.08 -37.24 2.35
CA THR A 769 12.73 -35.82 2.18
C THR A 769 13.75 -35.14 1.27
N VAL A 770 13.29 -34.53 0.18
CA VAL A 770 14.15 -33.77 -0.74
C VAL A 770 14.49 -32.41 -0.13
N ASN A 771 15.77 -32.02 -0.20
CA ASN A 771 16.29 -30.83 0.48
C ASN A 771 16.64 -29.68 -0.46
N ASP A 772 16.90 -29.95 -1.75
CA ASP A 772 17.45 -28.98 -2.70
C ASP A 772 16.52 -28.61 -3.86
N ASN A 773 15.34 -29.25 -3.95
CA ASN A 773 14.42 -29.03 -5.05
C ASN A 773 12.95 -29.32 -4.66
N ASN A 774 12.15 -28.26 -4.51
CA ASN A 774 10.73 -28.36 -4.17
C ASN A 774 9.86 -28.93 -5.31
N ASN A 775 10.42 -29.14 -6.51
CA ASN A 775 9.72 -29.75 -7.64
C ASN A 775 10.07 -31.23 -7.83
N ALA A 776 10.61 -31.88 -6.80
CA ALA A 776 11.03 -33.27 -6.85
C ALA A 776 10.59 -34.07 -5.62
N TYR A 777 10.31 -35.36 -5.83
CA TYR A 777 9.98 -36.31 -4.78
C TYR A 777 10.73 -37.63 -4.98
N VAL A 778 10.90 -38.39 -3.89
CA VAL A 778 11.61 -39.68 -3.91
C VAL A 778 10.63 -40.82 -3.71
N VAL A 779 10.81 -41.89 -4.49
CA VAL A 779 10.06 -43.13 -4.38
C VAL A 779 11.01 -44.26 -4.01
N ILE A 780 10.65 -45.03 -2.99
CA ILE A 780 11.30 -46.30 -2.67
C ILE A 780 10.70 -47.37 -3.57
N THR A 781 11.53 -47.89 -4.49
CA THR A 781 11.09 -48.86 -5.51
C THR A 781 11.25 -50.30 -5.05
N GLU A 782 12.23 -50.56 -4.19
CA GLU A 782 12.49 -51.86 -3.58
C GLU A 782 13.05 -51.64 -2.17
N LYS A 783 12.65 -52.46 -1.21
CA LYS A 783 13.25 -52.47 0.13
C LYS A 783 13.30 -53.86 0.72
N THR A 784 14.40 -54.16 1.38
CA THR A 784 14.63 -55.36 2.17
C THR A 784 15.10 -54.96 3.56
N ASN A 785 15.50 -55.93 4.37
CA ASN A 785 16.12 -55.71 5.67
C ASN A 785 17.60 -55.25 5.59
N THR A 786 18.23 -55.34 4.41
CA THR A 786 19.66 -54.97 4.22
C THR A 786 19.89 -53.85 3.21
N TYR A 787 18.91 -53.53 2.36
CA TYR A 787 19.04 -52.42 1.42
C TYR A 787 17.70 -51.88 0.95
N ALA A 788 17.70 -50.64 0.47
CA ALA A 788 16.61 -50.04 -0.30
C ALA A 788 17.13 -49.44 -1.61
N TYR A 789 16.28 -49.44 -2.64
CA TYR A 789 16.54 -48.79 -3.91
C TYR A 789 15.58 -47.61 -4.10
N ILE A 790 16.15 -46.41 -4.23
CA ILE A 790 15.38 -45.17 -4.31
C ILE A 790 15.58 -44.47 -5.65
N LYS A 791 14.52 -43.84 -6.17
CA LYS A 791 14.54 -43.02 -7.39
C LYS A 791 13.87 -41.68 -7.15
N ALA A 792 14.42 -40.62 -7.74
CA ALA A 792 13.84 -39.29 -7.69
C ALA A 792 13.07 -38.96 -8.98
N TYR A 793 11.92 -38.33 -8.82
CA TYR A 793 11.06 -37.88 -9.90
C TYR A 793 10.76 -36.40 -9.74
N THR A 794 10.58 -35.69 -10.84
CA THR A 794 9.96 -34.36 -10.83
C THR A 794 8.47 -34.47 -10.53
N ASN A 795 7.82 -33.39 -10.13
CA ASN A 795 6.36 -33.36 -9.90
C ASN A 795 5.54 -33.73 -11.17
N ASN A 796 6.16 -33.71 -12.35
CA ASN A 796 5.57 -34.16 -13.62
C ASN A 796 5.80 -35.67 -13.90
N GLY A 797 6.52 -36.39 -13.04
CA GLY A 797 6.78 -37.82 -13.15
C GLY A 797 8.02 -38.20 -13.96
N GLU A 798 8.92 -37.26 -14.26
CA GLU A 798 10.17 -37.53 -15.00
C GLU A 798 11.33 -37.82 -14.05
N LEU A 799 12.23 -38.74 -14.42
CA LEU A 799 13.42 -39.06 -13.61
C LEU A 799 14.36 -37.85 -13.47
N THR A 800 14.75 -37.56 -12.23
CA THR A 800 15.62 -36.43 -11.87
C THR A 800 16.69 -36.82 -10.84
N THR A 801 17.59 -35.90 -10.56
CA THR A 801 18.60 -35.93 -9.50
C THR A 801 18.19 -35.00 -8.36
N CYS A 802 18.58 -35.29 -7.12
CA CYS A 802 18.34 -34.43 -5.95
C CYS A 802 19.22 -34.80 -4.76
N LYS A 803 19.31 -33.89 -3.78
CA LYS A 803 19.83 -34.14 -2.44
C LYS A 803 18.66 -34.39 -1.49
N LEU A 804 18.79 -35.39 -0.64
CA LEU A 804 17.73 -35.79 0.29
C LEU A 804 18.25 -36.21 1.66
N SER A 805 17.42 -35.99 2.67
CA SER A 805 17.54 -36.65 3.97
C SER A 805 16.71 -37.93 3.97
N LEU A 806 17.31 -39.04 4.38
CA LEU A 806 16.61 -40.30 4.55
C LEU A 806 16.66 -40.73 6.02
N ARG A 807 15.50 -41.05 6.58
CA ARG A 807 15.35 -41.65 7.90
C ARG A 807 14.74 -43.04 7.77
N ALA A 808 15.49 -44.06 8.19
CA ALA A 808 15.01 -45.43 8.28
C ALA A 808 14.83 -45.81 9.76
N LYS A 809 13.63 -46.22 10.13
CA LYS A 809 13.26 -46.65 11.49
C LYS A 809 12.81 -48.11 11.48
N GLY A 810 13.32 -48.89 12.41
CA GLY A 810 13.01 -50.32 12.56
C GLY A 810 13.72 -50.86 13.79
N TYR A 811 14.03 -52.15 13.81
CA TYR A 811 14.81 -52.79 14.87
C TYR A 811 15.81 -53.80 14.30
#